data_AF-A0A415EJX0-F1
#
_entry.id   AF-A0A415EJX0-F1
#
_cell.length_a   1.000
_cell.length_b   1.000
_cell.length_c   1.000
_cell.angle_alpha   90.00
_cell.angle_beta   90.00
_cell.angle_gamma   90.00
#
_symmetry.space_group_name_H-M   'P 1'
#
loop_
_entity.id
_entity.type
_entity.pdbx_description
1 polymer ?
#
loop_
_entity_poly.entity_id
_entity_poly.type
_entity_poly.pdbx_seq_one_letter_code
_entity_poly.pdbx_strand_id
1 'polypeptide(L)'
;MGKQRQKIPAYLVLLLLTVQTFILPMCIVYAKTVETTEKTQKAYADEAPSESTIEEGISLSEQEEAINQPANSENTDESGNSNEVVLEENYSSRDEGNFIEDIYDSNEEGQVQTKDTVLNISDNTKNLISNPNFIFEQGVETRIPNWELVSAGAVVNGLRRDLTISQTVESEEWYRLSDSSFRIGGDNLLSVNRTSGSRTLIVGQTIQTKAGYTYEVTVNAQAGGTSTDGILTMTAYNGVGVLAGPSGQLGSHFYTVNSDVGTYSLRFTATSNQTSIGFRMAGAHTILHSANIKPVLTVNSQVPSIPLAQHSEKFDYTKFIESVKIGNINLDDYQVELIGSLDTSSIGTKETRLKVSAEGISEETDVSYQVTWENSLGILDHNSSQTGISLSLLTDGESPYLQASFGEVTTNLGGNQTFRRGNFEFYHRDINGFILGLTTDTVYQSKRTLINTWNTRLNSNETVQYGDVVRARVFARDSPGSNITNTSLRIARNEALISEIGTFNEAYYMLTKGGYHLLRVNQLTAHSNISVPFGATESQMNELAKSFFAYHSDFSDVEKGQFEYKFLSYDSTNTSGSNKRGVIAATQTVDDKSFMLEYEVSFSVSEEQQYNLQLTASPVTGGNPATGSASIVQGGTTTINANPAEEYMFVRWKVVSGEGSVIEDEAAEDTDITMGSSDTIIQAIFEARAVPNPVDPINPEIEVEPENKPDLSEDQGMLSIDFVSSFNFGSQAISVHDQTYYAKPQRLLNEEGTVNEKEKRPNYVQISDRRSENERNGWTLAVTQKEQFNGEENQVLNGASLSLLNQQVITAQGDIAPGLQSVSCTLVPGNRQALLQAQDNEGKGTWIYRFGDGKTAGESVALEVPRGANSEAITYSST
;
A
#
# COMPACT_ATOMS: atom_id res chain seq x y z
N MET A 1 -19.18 53.52 8.32
CA MET A 1 -18.77 52.86 9.58
C MET A 1 -17.86 51.71 9.19
N GLY A 2 -16.67 51.43 9.77
CA GLY A 2 -16.10 51.86 11.06
C GLY A 2 -16.56 50.90 12.17
N LYS A 3 -15.73 50.28 13.01
CA LYS A 3 -14.30 50.46 13.38
C LYS A 3 -13.68 49.03 13.56
N GLN A 4 -12.39 48.70 13.55
CA GLN A 4 -11.09 49.31 13.88
C GLN A 4 -10.77 49.58 15.38
N ARG A 5 -9.83 48.80 15.94
CA ARG A 5 -8.80 49.16 16.96
C ARG A 5 -7.79 47.99 17.02
N GLN A 6 -6.53 48.13 16.56
CA GLN A 6 -5.35 48.77 17.19
C GLN A 6 -4.79 47.95 18.38
N LYS A 7 -3.49 47.72 18.64
CA LYS A 7 -2.12 47.94 18.10
C LYS A 7 -1.19 47.31 19.21
N ILE A 8 -0.07 46.59 19.01
CA ILE A 8 1.25 46.93 18.40
C ILE A 8 1.99 48.04 19.21
N PRO A 9 3.33 47.98 19.51
CA PRO A 9 4.43 47.11 18.99
C PRO A 9 5.43 46.50 20.01
N ALA A 10 6.38 45.67 19.52
CA ALA A 10 7.82 45.76 19.83
C ALA A 10 8.69 45.28 18.63
N TYR A 11 9.86 45.89 18.41
CA TYR A 11 10.74 45.86 17.22
C TYR A 11 11.33 44.46 16.86
N LEU A 12 11.62 44.03 15.61
CA LEU A 12 12.14 44.62 14.32
C LEU A 12 13.67 44.46 14.14
N VAL A 13 14.14 44.29 12.87
CA VAL A 13 15.54 44.06 12.35
C VAL A 13 15.84 42.56 12.10
N LEU A 14 16.42 42.03 11.00
CA LEU A 14 16.73 42.40 9.58
C LEU A 14 16.73 41.03 8.80
N LEU A 15 16.15 40.78 7.61
CA LEU A 15 16.36 41.31 6.22
C LEU A 15 17.64 40.75 5.53
N LEU A 16 17.68 40.25 4.28
CA LEU A 16 16.69 39.73 3.29
C LEU A 16 17.45 38.94 2.16
N LEU A 17 16.75 38.02 1.47
CA LEU A 17 16.84 37.63 0.03
C LEU A 17 18.13 37.06 -0.66
N THR A 18 17.89 35.95 -1.37
CA THR A 18 18.38 35.54 -2.73
C THR A 18 19.86 35.26 -3.03
N VAL A 19 20.10 34.11 -3.70
CA VAL A 19 20.30 33.99 -5.18
C VAL A 19 20.04 32.52 -5.61
N GLN A 20 19.75 32.25 -6.88
CA GLN A 20 19.40 30.92 -7.42
C GLN A 20 20.11 30.65 -8.78
N THR A 21 20.36 29.37 -9.10
CA THR A 21 21.09 28.82 -10.29
C THR A 21 22.62 29.13 -10.30
N PHE A 22 23.52 28.23 -10.70
CA PHE A 22 23.54 27.39 -11.91
C PHE A 22 24.04 25.94 -11.71
N ILE A 23 24.19 25.17 -12.80
CA ILE A 23 24.37 23.71 -12.88
C ILE A 23 25.76 23.33 -13.45
N LEU A 24 26.40 22.26 -12.92
CA LEU A 24 27.04 21.14 -13.65
C LEU A 24 27.82 20.20 -12.69
N PRO A 25 27.98 18.90 -12.99
CA PRO A 25 28.65 17.93 -12.11
C PRO A 25 30.16 17.80 -12.39
N MET A 26 30.90 17.19 -11.46
CA MET A 26 32.30 16.80 -11.68
C MET A 26 32.59 15.41 -11.09
N CYS A 27 32.93 14.45 -11.95
CA CYS A 27 33.48 13.16 -11.53
C CYS A 27 34.98 13.31 -11.21
N ILE A 28 35.44 12.80 -10.06
CA ILE A 28 36.86 12.53 -9.83
C ILE A 28 37.01 11.11 -9.30
N VAL A 29 37.93 10.36 -9.91
CA VAL A 29 38.33 9.01 -9.54
C VAL A 29 39.35 9.07 -8.40
N TYR A 30 39.26 8.16 -7.44
CA TYR A 30 40.44 7.76 -6.65
C TYR A 30 40.44 6.25 -6.41
N ALA A 31 41.58 5.62 -6.69
CA ALA A 31 41.82 4.20 -6.43
C ALA A 31 43.32 3.96 -6.21
N LYS A 32 43.70 3.41 -5.05
CA LYS A 32 44.88 2.53 -4.92
C LYS A 32 45.00 1.83 -3.57
N THR A 33 45.52 0.60 -3.63
CA THR A 33 46.33 -0.17 -2.65
C THR A 33 46.04 0.01 -1.15
N VAL A 34 45.61 -1.03 -0.43
CA VAL A 34 46.40 -2.24 -0.04
C VAL A 34 47.59 -1.89 0.84
N GLU A 35 47.54 -2.36 2.09
CA GLU A 35 48.72 -2.63 2.91
C GLU A 35 48.46 -3.89 3.76
N THR A 36 49.47 -4.77 3.87
CA THR A 36 49.40 -6.08 4.54
C THR A 36 50.05 -6.02 5.92
N THR A 37 49.69 -6.91 6.84
CA THR A 37 50.50 -7.16 8.04
C THR A 37 50.44 -8.63 8.47
N GLU A 38 51.49 -9.38 8.14
CA GLU A 38 51.80 -10.65 8.80
C GLU A 38 52.62 -10.41 10.07
N LYS A 39 52.56 -11.34 11.04
CA LYS A 39 53.67 -11.59 11.98
C LYS A 39 53.66 -13.01 12.57
N THR A 40 54.44 -13.88 11.92
CA THR A 40 55.35 -14.88 12.51
C THR A 40 54.96 -15.54 13.85
N GLN A 41 54.59 -16.82 13.84
CA GLN A 41 55.49 -18.00 14.00
C GLN A 41 55.82 -18.42 15.45
N LYS A 42 55.53 -19.69 15.76
CA LYS A 42 56.57 -20.69 16.05
C LYS A 42 56.05 -22.12 15.87
N ALA A 43 56.95 -23.06 15.65
CA ALA A 43 56.66 -24.49 15.45
C ALA A 43 57.43 -25.36 16.46
N TYR A 44 56.95 -26.58 16.67
CA TYR A 44 57.72 -27.74 17.11
C TYR A 44 57.09 -29.01 16.50
N ALA A 45 57.79 -30.15 16.52
CA ALA A 45 57.47 -31.33 15.71
C ALA A 45 57.57 -32.66 16.49
N ASP A 46 57.25 -33.74 15.75
CA ASP A 46 57.69 -35.14 15.90
C ASP A 46 56.89 -36.17 16.75
N GLU A 47 57.05 -37.43 16.29
CA GLU A 47 56.88 -38.75 16.94
C GLU A 47 55.49 -39.30 17.37
N ALA A 48 54.79 -39.93 16.41
CA ALA A 48 54.58 -41.40 16.28
C ALA A 48 53.94 -42.21 17.49
N PRO A 49 53.88 -43.59 17.51
CA PRO A 49 52.57 -44.28 17.58
C PRO A 49 52.44 -45.43 18.63
N SER A 50 51.37 -46.24 18.49
CA SER A 50 50.97 -47.47 19.25
C SER A 50 50.29 -47.23 20.63
N GLU A 51 49.53 -48.17 21.23
CA GLU A 51 49.27 -49.60 20.91
C GLU A 51 47.86 -50.10 21.31
N SER A 52 47.61 -51.41 21.08
CA SER A 52 46.35 -52.19 21.15
C SER A 52 45.61 -52.29 22.51
N THR A 53 44.35 -52.74 22.54
CA THR A 53 43.96 -54.17 22.75
C THR A 53 42.49 -54.40 22.31
N ILE A 54 42.12 -55.43 21.51
CA ILE A 54 41.91 -56.88 21.79
C ILE A 54 40.63 -57.17 22.61
N GLU A 55 39.73 -58.11 22.30
CA GLU A 55 39.30 -58.91 21.10
C GLU A 55 37.76 -59.15 21.28
N GLU A 56 36.96 -60.10 20.74
CA GLU A 56 37.01 -61.38 19.98
C GLU A 56 35.60 -61.54 19.32
N GLY A 57 35.31 -62.26 18.22
CA GLY A 57 36.10 -62.99 17.22
C GLY A 57 35.19 -63.94 16.39
N ILE A 58 35.76 -64.59 15.33
CA ILE A 58 35.31 -65.87 14.71
C ILE A 58 33.93 -65.85 13.95
N SER A 59 33.74 -66.38 12.73
CA SER A 59 34.63 -66.89 11.65
C SER A 59 33.89 -67.01 10.30
N LEU A 60 34.67 -67.12 9.21
CA LEU A 60 34.37 -67.55 7.82
C LEU A 60 33.67 -68.96 7.76
N SER A 61 33.12 -69.45 6.63
CA SER A 61 33.53 -69.31 5.20
C SER A 61 32.45 -69.65 4.14
N GLU A 62 32.58 -69.07 2.93
CA GLU A 62 32.45 -69.61 1.52
C GLU A 62 31.39 -70.72 1.20
N GLN A 63 30.65 -70.80 0.08
CA GLN A 63 31.04 -70.74 -1.35
C GLN A 63 29.80 -70.94 -2.31
N GLU A 64 29.89 -70.43 -3.56
CA GLU A 64 29.28 -70.88 -4.86
C GLU A 64 27.77 -71.14 -5.17
N GLU A 65 27.28 -70.32 -6.13
CA GLU A 65 26.57 -70.60 -7.42
C GLU A 65 25.14 -71.23 -7.59
N ALA A 66 24.48 -70.68 -8.63
CA ALA A 66 23.58 -71.28 -9.64
C ALA A 66 22.06 -71.55 -9.37
N ILE A 67 21.24 -70.66 -9.96
CA ILE A 67 20.09 -70.92 -10.87
C ILE A 67 19.10 -72.06 -10.52
N ASN A 68 17.83 -71.70 -10.26
CA ASN A 68 16.66 -72.24 -11.01
C ASN A 68 15.32 -71.52 -10.74
N GLN A 69 14.38 -71.63 -11.69
CA GLN A 69 12.92 -71.49 -11.47
C GLN A 69 12.30 -72.89 -11.28
N PRO A 70 11.19 -73.00 -10.52
CA PRO A 70 9.86 -73.18 -11.14
C PRO A 70 8.86 -72.09 -10.65
N ALA A 71 7.73 -71.76 -11.26
CA ALA A 71 6.76 -72.42 -12.16
C ALA A 71 5.53 -73.07 -11.48
N ASN A 72 4.41 -72.32 -11.49
CA ASN A 72 2.99 -72.72 -11.55
C ASN A 72 2.26 -73.43 -10.37
N SER A 73 0.92 -73.47 -10.52
CA SER A 73 -0.12 -74.19 -9.74
C SER A 73 -0.57 -73.52 -8.40
N GLU A 74 -1.86 -73.44 -8.04
CA GLU A 74 -3.11 -73.78 -8.78
C GLU A 74 -4.40 -73.08 -8.28
N ASN A 75 -5.44 -73.22 -9.11
CA ASN A 75 -6.81 -72.69 -9.10
C ASN A 75 -7.67 -72.72 -7.82
N THR A 76 -8.67 -71.83 -7.81
CA THR A 76 -10.12 -72.14 -7.81
C THR A 76 -10.85 -70.88 -8.35
N ASP A 77 -11.65 -70.87 -9.44
CA ASP A 77 -12.86 -71.65 -9.81
C ASP A 77 -13.95 -71.52 -8.72
N GLU A 78 -15.21 -71.11 -8.96
CA GLU A 78 -16.12 -71.10 -10.15
C GLU A 78 -17.05 -69.85 -10.09
N SER A 79 -17.97 -69.50 -11.02
CA SER A 79 -18.23 -69.74 -12.46
C SER A 79 -19.33 -68.73 -12.94
N GLY A 80 -19.58 -68.59 -14.25
CA GLY A 80 -20.72 -67.77 -14.76
C GLY A 80 -20.55 -67.27 -16.20
N ASN A 81 -20.85 -68.11 -17.20
CA ASN A 81 -20.53 -67.85 -18.61
C ASN A 81 -21.77 -67.63 -19.50
N SER A 82 -21.74 -66.64 -20.40
CA SER A 82 -22.27 -66.80 -21.77
C SER A 82 -21.63 -65.87 -22.82
N ASN A 83 -21.28 -66.47 -23.95
CA ASN A 83 -20.78 -65.92 -25.23
C ASN A 83 -21.77 -64.88 -25.87
N GLU A 84 -21.50 -64.18 -27.00
CA GLU A 84 -20.65 -64.57 -28.13
C GLU A 84 -20.11 -63.44 -29.05
N VAL A 85 -19.01 -63.83 -29.71
CA VAL A 85 -18.14 -63.26 -30.78
C VAL A 85 -18.91 -62.60 -31.95
N VAL A 86 -18.40 -61.57 -32.64
CA VAL A 86 -17.58 -61.62 -33.90
C VAL A 86 -16.86 -60.29 -34.20
N LEU A 87 -15.79 -60.38 -35.00
CA LEU A 87 -14.84 -59.32 -35.44
C LEU A 87 -15.30 -58.55 -36.69
N GLU A 88 -14.81 -57.30 -36.85
CA GLU A 88 -14.27 -56.67 -38.09
C GLU A 88 -13.76 -55.27 -37.69
N GLU A 89 -12.46 -54.94 -37.80
CA GLU A 89 -11.71 -54.45 -38.99
C GLU A 89 -11.78 -52.92 -39.21
N ASN A 90 -10.74 -52.36 -39.84
CA ASN A 90 -10.45 -50.92 -39.86
C ASN A 90 -11.14 -50.20 -41.03
N TYR A 91 -11.42 -48.90 -40.90
CA TYR A 91 -11.00 -47.89 -41.90
C TYR A 91 -10.98 -46.46 -41.33
N SER A 92 -10.17 -45.58 -41.92
CA SER A 92 -10.00 -44.18 -41.50
C SER A 92 -10.96 -43.22 -42.22
N SER A 93 -11.62 -42.32 -41.49
CA SER A 93 -12.34 -41.19 -42.09
C SER A 93 -11.39 -40.01 -42.37
N ARG A 94 -11.44 -39.53 -43.61
CA ARG A 94 -11.09 -38.14 -43.96
C ARG A 94 -12.41 -37.39 -44.08
N ASP A 95 -12.51 -36.24 -43.43
CA ASP A 95 -13.60 -35.30 -43.69
C ASP A 95 -13.16 -34.26 -44.74
N GLU A 96 -13.72 -34.37 -45.93
CA GLU A 96 -13.82 -33.27 -46.90
C GLU A 96 -15.29 -32.88 -46.98
N GLY A 97 -15.61 -31.60 -46.77
CA GLY A 97 -17.00 -31.16 -46.59
C GLY A 97 -17.28 -29.81 -47.22
N ASN A 98 -17.74 -29.82 -48.47
CA ASN A 98 -18.55 -28.76 -49.07
C ASN A 98 -19.07 -29.17 -50.45
N PHE A 99 -20.39 -29.30 -50.60
CA PHE A 99 -21.18 -28.89 -51.77
C PHE A 99 -22.67 -29.09 -51.46
N ILE A 100 -23.51 -28.11 -51.80
CA ILE A 100 -24.97 -28.21 -51.84
C ILE A 100 -25.41 -27.69 -53.22
N GLU A 101 -26.46 -28.28 -53.76
CA GLU A 101 -26.87 -28.19 -55.17
C GLU A 101 -28.08 -27.23 -55.36
N ASP A 102 -28.21 -26.65 -56.55
CA ASP A 102 -29.22 -25.64 -56.90
C ASP A 102 -30.65 -26.21 -57.06
N ILE A 103 -31.66 -25.35 -56.83
CA ILE A 103 -33.05 -25.58 -57.29
C ILE A 103 -33.62 -24.28 -57.88
N TYR A 104 -34.17 -24.37 -59.10
CA TYR A 104 -34.96 -23.32 -59.77
C TYR A 104 -36.47 -23.49 -59.53
N ASP A 105 -37.24 -22.39 -59.47
CA ASP A 105 -38.08 -21.90 -60.60
C ASP A 105 -39.27 -20.98 -60.16
N SER A 106 -39.85 -20.25 -61.13
CA SER A 106 -41.19 -19.63 -61.21
C SER A 106 -41.47 -18.23 -60.58
N ASN A 107 -41.62 -17.23 -61.49
CA ASN A 107 -42.73 -16.28 -61.74
C ASN A 107 -43.62 -15.76 -60.56
N GLU A 108 -44.24 -14.57 -60.59
CA GLU A 108 -44.91 -13.89 -61.72
C GLU A 108 -45.18 -12.36 -61.49
N GLU A 109 -45.36 -11.63 -62.60
CA GLU A 109 -45.87 -10.24 -62.86
C GLU A 109 -46.02 -9.12 -61.77
N GLY A 110 -45.69 -7.87 -62.15
CA GLY A 110 -46.13 -6.65 -61.46
C GLY A 110 -45.60 -5.33 -62.06
N GLN A 111 -46.47 -4.35 -62.37
CA GLN A 111 -46.12 -3.14 -63.17
C GLN A 111 -46.92 -1.89 -62.75
N VAL A 112 -46.49 -0.62 -62.97
CA VAL A 112 -45.21 0.02 -63.34
C VAL A 112 -45.32 1.53 -63.02
N GLN A 113 -44.24 2.21 -62.55
CA GLN A 113 -44.06 3.66 -62.78
C GLN A 113 -42.63 4.17 -62.52
N THR A 114 -42.36 5.44 -62.85
CA THR A 114 -41.01 5.98 -63.13
C THR A 114 -40.53 7.07 -62.16
N LYS A 115 -39.23 7.07 -61.82
CA LYS A 115 -38.27 8.16 -62.11
C LYS A 115 -36.87 7.95 -61.51
N ASP A 116 -35.86 8.38 -62.27
CA ASP A 116 -34.62 9.05 -61.82
C ASP A 116 -33.94 8.54 -60.53
N THR A 117 -33.39 7.31 -60.54
CA THR A 117 -32.49 6.81 -59.48
C THR A 117 -31.07 6.56 -60.00
N VAL A 118 -30.08 6.90 -59.19
CA VAL A 118 -28.64 6.73 -59.43
C VAL A 118 -28.27 5.25 -59.62
N LEU A 119 -27.17 5.00 -60.36
CA LEU A 119 -26.57 3.68 -60.58
C LEU A 119 -26.25 2.95 -59.25
N ASN A 120 -27.11 2.03 -58.83
CA ASN A 120 -26.69 0.93 -57.97
C ASN A 120 -25.76 0.01 -58.79
N ILE A 121 -24.57 -0.26 -58.27
CA ILE A 121 -23.62 -1.21 -58.85
C ILE A 121 -23.38 -2.30 -57.80
N SER A 122 -23.93 -3.47 -58.05
CA SER A 122 -23.76 -4.67 -57.23
C SER A 122 -23.42 -5.85 -58.14
N ASP A 123 -22.17 -5.88 -58.61
CA ASP A 123 -21.54 -7.09 -59.16
C ASP A 123 -20.03 -6.91 -59.27
N ASN A 124 -19.29 -8.01 -59.10
CA ASN A 124 -17.83 -8.00 -59.11
C ASN A 124 -17.30 -7.68 -60.52
N THR A 125 -16.36 -6.74 -60.61
CA THR A 125 -15.71 -6.32 -61.87
C THR A 125 -16.66 -5.91 -62.99
N LYS A 126 -17.37 -4.78 -62.84
CA LYS A 126 -18.04 -4.12 -63.98
C LYS A 126 -16.99 -3.62 -64.99
N ASN A 127 -16.68 -4.50 -65.94
CA ASN A 127 -15.84 -4.28 -67.10
C ASN A 127 -16.19 -2.96 -67.81
N LEU A 128 -15.18 -2.13 -68.09
CA LEU A 128 -15.40 -0.78 -68.62
C LEU A 128 -15.80 -0.75 -70.11
N ILE A 129 -15.71 -1.89 -70.82
CA ILE A 129 -16.20 -2.01 -72.21
C ILE A 129 -17.60 -2.64 -72.25
N SER A 130 -18.43 -2.11 -73.15
CA SER A 130 -19.71 -2.73 -73.54
C SER A 130 -19.49 -3.81 -74.61
N ASN A 131 -20.33 -4.84 -74.62
CA ASN A 131 -20.22 -6.01 -75.50
C ASN A 131 -18.81 -6.67 -75.48
N PRO A 132 -18.34 -7.16 -74.32
CA PRO A 132 -16.97 -7.64 -74.15
C PRO A 132 -16.62 -8.91 -74.91
N ASN A 133 -17.63 -9.67 -75.35
CA ASN A 133 -17.46 -10.91 -76.11
C ASN A 133 -17.64 -10.69 -77.64
N PHE A 134 -17.68 -9.44 -78.08
CA PHE A 134 -17.78 -9.02 -79.49
C PHE A 134 -18.98 -9.62 -80.27
N ILE A 135 -20.09 -9.86 -79.57
CA ILE A 135 -21.29 -10.50 -80.13
C ILE A 135 -21.86 -9.63 -81.26
N PHE A 136 -22.30 -10.28 -82.34
CA PHE A 136 -22.87 -9.63 -83.52
C PHE A 136 -24.39 -9.42 -83.40
N GLU A 137 -24.87 -8.25 -83.80
CA GLU A 137 -26.28 -8.06 -84.14
C GLU A 137 -26.50 -8.43 -85.62
N GLN A 138 -27.40 -9.39 -85.88
CA GLN A 138 -27.78 -9.81 -87.22
C GLN A 138 -28.97 -8.97 -87.72
N GLY A 139 -28.86 -8.43 -88.93
CA GLY A 139 -29.86 -7.54 -89.53
C GLY A 139 -29.53 -7.20 -90.99
N VAL A 140 -30.17 -6.17 -91.53
CA VAL A 140 -29.93 -5.68 -92.91
C VAL A 140 -28.50 -5.13 -93.06
N GLU A 141 -27.98 -4.52 -92.00
CA GLU A 141 -26.55 -4.25 -91.81
C GLU A 141 -26.11 -5.00 -90.56
N THR A 142 -25.20 -5.97 -90.70
CA THR A 142 -24.59 -6.65 -89.54
C THR A 142 -23.66 -5.66 -88.82
N ARG A 143 -23.61 -5.71 -87.49
CA ARG A 143 -22.72 -4.85 -86.68
C ARG A 143 -22.27 -5.54 -85.40
N ILE A 144 -21.19 -5.03 -84.81
CA ILE A 144 -20.75 -5.38 -83.45
C ILE A 144 -21.11 -4.20 -82.54
N PRO A 145 -22.18 -4.28 -81.71
CA PRO A 145 -22.62 -3.15 -80.90
C PRO A 145 -21.51 -2.60 -80.00
N ASN A 146 -21.40 -1.27 -79.95
CA ASN A 146 -20.42 -0.50 -79.19
C ASN A 146 -18.95 -0.64 -79.65
N TRP A 147 -18.66 -1.27 -80.79
CA TRP A 147 -17.29 -1.39 -81.33
C TRP A 147 -17.15 -0.70 -82.69
N GLU A 148 -16.15 0.19 -82.81
CA GLU A 148 -15.76 0.81 -84.08
C GLU A 148 -14.85 -0.14 -84.88
N LEU A 149 -15.20 -0.43 -86.14
CA LEU A 149 -14.40 -1.22 -87.07
C LEU A 149 -13.67 -0.33 -88.07
N VAL A 150 -12.34 -0.45 -88.13
CA VAL A 150 -11.48 0.37 -89.00
C VAL A 150 -10.35 -0.43 -89.64
N SER A 151 -10.17 -0.34 -90.96
CA SER A 151 -8.97 -0.84 -91.64
C SER A 151 -7.89 0.25 -91.72
N ALA A 152 -6.65 -0.11 -91.41
CA ALA A 152 -5.51 0.78 -91.53
C ALA A 152 -4.54 0.35 -92.65
N GLY A 153 -4.21 1.30 -93.54
CA GLY A 153 -2.87 1.42 -94.09
C GLY A 153 -2.00 2.17 -93.07
N ALA A 154 -0.70 1.91 -93.01
CA ALA A 154 0.10 2.08 -91.79
C ALA A 154 0.40 3.53 -91.33
N VAL A 155 -0.60 4.24 -90.78
CA VAL A 155 -0.49 5.22 -89.67
C VAL A 155 -1.76 5.13 -88.83
N VAL A 156 -1.67 5.19 -87.49
CA VAL A 156 -2.85 5.20 -86.60
C VAL A 156 -3.78 6.39 -86.89
N ASN A 157 -3.24 7.52 -87.36
CA ASN A 157 -4.01 8.72 -87.68
C ASN A 157 -4.63 8.70 -89.09
N GLY A 158 -4.48 7.60 -89.85
CA GLY A 158 -4.93 7.42 -91.24
C GLY A 158 -6.20 6.58 -91.39
N LEU A 159 -7.16 6.72 -90.48
CA LEU A 159 -8.37 5.89 -90.39
C LEU A 159 -9.35 6.16 -91.54
N ARG A 160 -9.64 5.14 -92.37
CA ARG A 160 -10.95 5.04 -93.04
C ARG A 160 -11.94 4.53 -92.00
N ARG A 161 -12.64 5.46 -91.35
CA ARG A 161 -13.76 5.12 -90.45
C ARG A 161 -14.88 4.43 -91.25
N ASP A 162 -15.73 3.71 -90.51
CA ASP A 162 -16.99 3.15 -90.99
C ASP A 162 -16.84 1.98 -92.00
N LEU A 163 -16.19 0.89 -91.57
CA LEU A 163 -16.31 -0.40 -92.25
C LEU A 163 -17.65 -1.07 -91.96
N THR A 164 -18.65 -0.81 -92.79
CA THR A 164 -19.89 -1.59 -92.84
C THR A 164 -19.63 -3.08 -93.15
N ILE A 165 -20.38 -3.96 -92.47
CA ILE A 165 -20.39 -5.40 -92.73
C ILE A 165 -21.49 -5.67 -93.79
N SER A 166 -21.12 -6.36 -94.86
CA SER A 166 -21.97 -6.68 -96.01
C SER A 166 -22.41 -8.16 -95.99
N GLN A 167 -23.65 -8.41 -96.43
CA GLN A 167 -24.31 -9.70 -96.25
C GLN A 167 -23.83 -10.77 -97.25
N THR A 168 -23.81 -12.02 -96.76
CA THR A 168 -23.67 -13.31 -97.45
C THR A 168 -22.44 -13.59 -98.33
N VAL A 169 -21.76 -14.68 -97.96
CA VAL A 169 -21.06 -15.60 -98.87
C VAL A 169 -21.71 -16.98 -98.66
N GLU A 170 -21.89 -17.77 -99.70
CA GLU A 170 -22.65 -19.04 -99.66
C GLU A 170 -21.87 -20.22 -99.05
N SER A 171 -21.12 -19.96 -97.97
CA SER A 171 -20.43 -20.95 -97.15
C SER A 171 -20.46 -20.47 -95.70
N GLU A 172 -20.76 -21.35 -94.76
CA GLU A 172 -21.17 -21.04 -93.40
C GLU A 172 -20.29 -20.02 -92.65
N GLU A 173 -20.92 -19.25 -91.76
CA GLU A 173 -20.35 -18.40 -90.71
C GLU A 173 -19.53 -17.13 -91.08
N TRP A 174 -19.18 -16.85 -92.34
CA TRP A 174 -18.28 -15.71 -92.68
C TRP A 174 -18.92 -14.52 -93.41
N TYR A 175 -18.87 -13.34 -92.77
CA TYR A 175 -19.26 -12.04 -93.31
C TYR A 175 -18.10 -11.32 -94.02
N ARG A 176 -18.41 -10.44 -94.99
CA ARG A 176 -17.43 -9.59 -95.70
C ARG A 176 -17.54 -8.14 -95.27
N LEU A 177 -16.41 -7.47 -95.05
CA LEU A 177 -16.41 -6.02 -94.85
C LEU A 177 -16.53 -5.28 -96.19
N SER A 178 -16.92 -4.00 -96.14
CA SER A 178 -16.96 -3.09 -97.29
C SER A 178 -15.57 -2.82 -97.91
N ASP A 179 -14.49 -3.23 -97.23
CA ASP A 179 -13.21 -3.55 -97.88
C ASP A 179 -13.02 -5.07 -97.98
N SER A 180 -12.70 -5.56 -99.18
CA SER A 180 -12.58 -6.99 -99.47
C SER A 180 -11.24 -7.61 -99.02
N SER A 181 -10.47 -6.93 -98.18
CA SER A 181 -9.22 -7.47 -97.62
C SER A 181 -9.48 -8.44 -96.48
N PHE A 182 -10.62 -8.31 -95.79
CA PHE A 182 -10.98 -9.07 -94.59
C PHE A 182 -12.34 -9.77 -94.71
N ARG A 183 -12.44 -10.88 -93.99
CA ARG A 183 -13.71 -11.47 -93.54
C ARG A 183 -13.71 -11.55 -92.02
N ILE A 184 -14.90 -11.46 -91.43
CA ILE A 184 -15.10 -11.70 -89.99
C ILE A 184 -16.27 -12.66 -89.79
N GLY A 185 -16.23 -13.50 -88.75
CA GLY A 185 -17.19 -14.59 -88.59
C GLY A 185 -16.75 -15.70 -87.63
N GLY A 186 -17.42 -16.85 -87.71
CA GLY A 186 -17.21 -18.01 -86.84
C GLY A 186 -18.04 -17.96 -85.56
N ASP A 187 -18.91 -18.95 -85.31
CA ASP A 187 -19.58 -19.27 -84.02
C ASP A 187 -19.95 -18.09 -83.07
N ASN A 188 -20.46 -16.96 -83.61
CA ASN A 188 -20.75 -15.71 -82.87
C ASN A 188 -19.55 -15.02 -82.19
N LEU A 189 -18.31 -15.44 -82.48
CA LEU A 189 -17.06 -14.85 -81.99
C LEU A 189 -16.43 -13.92 -83.03
N LEU A 190 -15.58 -12.99 -82.59
CA LEU A 190 -14.84 -12.12 -83.50
C LEU A 190 -13.60 -12.82 -84.05
N SER A 191 -13.79 -13.72 -85.01
CA SER A 191 -12.69 -14.16 -85.88
C SER A 191 -12.44 -13.16 -87.00
N VAL A 192 -11.18 -12.97 -87.37
CA VAL A 192 -10.73 -12.06 -88.43
C VAL A 192 -9.75 -12.79 -89.35
N ASN A 193 -10.13 -12.95 -90.61
CA ASN A 193 -9.33 -13.63 -91.61
C ASN A 193 -9.00 -12.69 -92.79
N ARG A 194 -7.71 -12.38 -92.98
CA ARG A 194 -7.23 -11.48 -94.05
C ARG A 194 -7.02 -12.25 -95.35
N THR A 195 -7.94 -12.08 -96.30
CA THR A 195 -7.92 -12.79 -97.59
C THR A 195 -7.00 -12.18 -98.65
N SER A 196 -6.57 -10.92 -98.51
CA SER A 196 -5.52 -10.34 -99.37
C SER A 196 -4.87 -9.07 -98.78
N GLY A 197 -3.73 -8.68 -99.34
CA GLY A 197 -3.08 -7.38 -99.06
C GLY A 197 -2.31 -7.30 -97.74
N SER A 198 -1.81 -6.10 -97.44
CA SER A 198 -0.94 -5.79 -96.29
C SER A 198 -1.61 -4.96 -95.18
N ARG A 199 -2.91 -4.69 -95.29
CA ARG A 199 -3.70 -3.96 -94.29
C ARG A 199 -3.84 -4.75 -92.99
N THR A 200 -4.30 -4.05 -91.95
CA THR A 200 -4.70 -4.61 -90.64
C THR A 200 -6.08 -4.08 -90.25
N LEU A 201 -6.90 -4.92 -89.63
CA LEU A 201 -8.14 -4.49 -88.98
C LEU A 201 -7.82 -3.94 -87.59
N ILE A 202 -8.57 -2.94 -87.15
CA ILE A 202 -8.60 -2.42 -85.79
C ILE A 202 -10.06 -2.45 -85.33
N VAL A 203 -10.29 -3.02 -84.15
CA VAL A 203 -11.58 -3.03 -83.46
C VAL A 203 -11.39 -2.24 -82.17
N GLY A 204 -12.16 -1.18 -81.95
CA GLY A 204 -11.92 -0.25 -80.84
C GLY A 204 -13.16 0.32 -80.17
N GLN A 205 -13.00 0.75 -78.93
CA GLN A 205 -14.05 1.36 -78.11
C GLN A 205 -13.45 2.46 -77.23
N THR A 206 -14.19 3.55 -77.00
CA THR A 206 -13.77 4.62 -76.09
C THR A 206 -14.47 4.48 -74.75
N ILE A 207 -13.68 4.18 -73.71
CA ILE A 207 -14.15 4.03 -72.33
C ILE A 207 -14.00 5.32 -71.54
N GLN A 208 -14.81 5.47 -70.48
CA GLN A 208 -14.57 6.51 -69.49
C GLN A 208 -13.45 6.07 -68.55
N THR A 209 -12.58 7.00 -68.17
CA THR A 209 -11.43 6.78 -67.27
C THR A 209 -11.30 7.96 -66.28
N LYS A 210 -10.38 7.87 -65.32
CA LYS A 210 -10.09 8.92 -64.32
C LYS A 210 -8.60 9.26 -64.43
N ALA A 211 -8.26 10.54 -64.52
CA ALA A 211 -6.86 10.94 -64.71
C ALA A 211 -6.00 10.53 -63.51
N GLY A 212 -4.83 9.95 -63.78
CA GLY A 212 -3.93 9.37 -62.78
C GLY A 212 -4.18 7.89 -62.47
N TYR A 213 -5.30 7.31 -62.91
CA TYR A 213 -5.64 5.91 -62.64
C TYR A 213 -4.94 4.96 -63.61
N THR A 214 -4.41 3.86 -63.09
CA THR A 214 -3.91 2.75 -63.91
C THR A 214 -5.01 1.73 -64.15
N TYR A 215 -5.11 1.27 -65.39
CA TYR A 215 -6.05 0.26 -65.86
C TYR A 215 -5.28 -0.90 -66.50
N GLU A 216 -5.85 -2.09 -66.37
CA GLU A 216 -5.40 -3.31 -67.04
C GLU A 216 -6.45 -3.74 -68.05
N VAL A 217 -6.02 -3.89 -69.29
CA VAL A 217 -6.76 -4.46 -70.41
C VAL A 217 -6.30 -5.90 -70.55
N THR A 218 -7.21 -6.87 -70.47
CA THR A 218 -6.95 -8.27 -70.83
C THR A 218 -7.80 -8.67 -72.03
N VAL A 219 -7.26 -9.53 -72.89
CA VAL A 219 -7.94 -10.05 -74.09
C VAL A 219 -7.64 -11.54 -74.22
N ASN A 220 -8.68 -12.36 -74.31
CA ASN A 220 -8.58 -13.77 -74.63
C ASN A 220 -8.62 -13.94 -76.14
N ALA A 221 -7.55 -14.47 -76.74
CA ALA A 221 -7.39 -14.59 -78.18
C ALA A 221 -6.76 -15.93 -78.60
N GLN A 222 -7.03 -16.34 -79.84
CA GLN A 222 -6.58 -17.61 -80.42
C GLN A 222 -6.25 -17.43 -81.91
N ALA A 223 -5.32 -18.20 -82.46
CA ALA A 223 -5.09 -18.34 -83.90
C ALA A 223 -5.84 -19.57 -84.43
N GLY A 224 -6.59 -19.41 -85.51
CA GLY A 224 -7.45 -20.44 -86.07
C GLY A 224 -6.87 -21.09 -87.34
N GLY A 225 -7.30 -22.32 -87.61
CA GLY A 225 -6.90 -23.06 -88.82
C GLY A 225 -5.48 -23.62 -88.75
N THR A 226 -4.83 -23.80 -89.91
CA THR A 226 -3.55 -24.53 -90.04
C THR A 226 -2.31 -23.63 -90.10
N SER A 227 -2.45 -22.32 -89.85
CA SER A 227 -1.34 -21.36 -89.79
C SER A 227 -0.94 -21.06 -88.35
N THR A 228 0.37 -21.00 -88.07
CA THR A 228 0.94 -21.01 -86.71
C THR A 228 0.89 -19.69 -85.94
N ASP A 229 0.73 -18.54 -86.62
CA ASP A 229 1.00 -17.23 -86.02
C ASP A 229 -0.11 -16.20 -86.35
N GLY A 230 -1.08 -16.05 -85.45
CA GLY A 230 -1.93 -14.85 -85.40
C GLY A 230 -1.17 -13.68 -84.77
N ILE A 231 -1.52 -12.44 -85.07
CA ILE A 231 -0.87 -11.25 -84.47
C ILE A 231 -1.90 -10.31 -83.88
N LEU A 232 -1.88 -10.19 -82.55
CA LEU A 232 -2.63 -9.20 -81.78
C LEU A 232 -1.72 -8.03 -81.39
N THR A 233 -2.24 -6.82 -81.45
CA THR A 233 -1.59 -5.60 -80.95
C THR A 233 -2.62 -4.77 -80.20
N MET A 234 -2.35 -4.50 -78.93
CA MET A 234 -3.22 -3.72 -78.05
C MET A 234 -2.69 -2.29 -77.94
N THR A 235 -3.57 -1.29 -77.96
CA THR A 235 -3.19 0.13 -77.85
C THR A 235 -4.20 0.90 -77.01
N ALA A 236 -3.72 1.73 -76.09
CA ALA A 236 -4.51 2.72 -75.36
C ALA A 236 -4.14 4.13 -75.84
N TYR A 237 -5.13 4.97 -76.15
CA TYR A 237 -4.97 6.27 -76.81
C TYR A 237 -5.88 7.34 -76.18
N ASN A 238 -5.35 8.54 -75.88
CA ASN A 238 -6.07 9.58 -75.14
C ASN A 238 -6.68 10.70 -76.02
N GLY A 239 -6.74 10.51 -77.34
CA GLY A 239 -7.13 11.56 -78.30
C GLY A 239 -5.96 12.37 -78.87
N VAL A 240 -4.84 12.45 -78.14
CA VAL A 240 -3.64 13.25 -78.49
C VAL A 240 -2.41 12.36 -78.73
N GLY A 241 -2.28 11.26 -78.01
CA GLY A 241 -1.14 10.34 -78.05
C GLY A 241 -1.44 8.96 -77.48
N VAL A 242 -0.54 8.01 -77.75
CA VAL A 242 -0.59 6.64 -77.22
C VAL A 242 -0.12 6.63 -75.78
N LEU A 243 -0.95 6.10 -74.88
CA LEU A 243 -0.65 5.90 -73.46
C LEU A 243 0.13 4.59 -73.23
N ALA A 244 -0.24 3.54 -73.95
CA ALA A 244 0.43 2.24 -73.92
C ALA A 244 0.17 1.46 -75.23
N GLY A 245 1.06 0.54 -75.57
CA GLY A 245 1.12 -0.11 -76.88
C GLY A 245 2.01 0.66 -77.87
N PRO A 246 2.09 0.25 -79.16
CA PRO A 246 3.04 0.82 -80.10
C PRO A 246 2.76 2.30 -80.43
N SER A 247 3.73 3.16 -80.13
CA SER A 247 3.80 4.52 -80.66
C SER A 247 4.15 4.51 -82.16
N GLY A 248 4.13 5.69 -82.80
CA GLY A 248 4.17 5.83 -84.26
C GLY A 248 5.31 5.06 -84.95
N GLN A 249 4.98 4.31 -86.00
CA GLN A 249 5.87 3.40 -86.76
C GLN A 249 6.37 2.15 -86.00
N LEU A 250 5.43 1.33 -85.52
CA LEU A 250 5.57 -0.15 -85.41
C LEU A 250 6.82 -0.66 -84.65
N GLY A 251 7.11 -0.07 -83.50
CA GLY A 251 8.14 -0.54 -82.57
C GLY A 251 7.73 -1.82 -81.80
N SER A 252 7.95 -2.98 -82.42
CA SER A 252 8.13 -4.34 -81.85
C SER A 252 7.17 -4.95 -80.81
N HIS A 253 6.24 -4.22 -80.18
CA HIS A 253 5.28 -4.79 -79.24
C HIS A 253 4.00 -5.28 -79.93
N PHE A 254 4.00 -6.55 -80.31
CA PHE A 254 2.84 -7.33 -80.71
C PHE A 254 2.90 -8.70 -80.02
N TYR A 255 1.74 -9.32 -79.81
CA TYR A 255 1.64 -10.67 -79.29
C TYR A 255 1.44 -11.63 -80.47
N THR A 256 2.31 -12.63 -80.58
CA THR A 256 1.98 -13.84 -81.35
C THR A 256 0.87 -14.57 -80.62
N VAL A 257 -0.18 -14.91 -81.35
CA VAL A 257 -1.35 -15.62 -80.85
C VAL A 257 -1.23 -17.09 -81.24
N ASN A 258 -1.34 -17.98 -80.24
CA ASN A 258 -1.13 -19.42 -80.39
C ASN A 258 -2.42 -20.12 -80.88
N SER A 259 -2.31 -21.41 -81.25
CA SER A 259 -3.47 -22.25 -81.61
C SER A 259 -4.46 -22.50 -80.46
N ASP A 260 -4.02 -22.30 -79.21
CA ASP A 260 -4.84 -22.41 -78.00
C ASP A 260 -5.24 -21.01 -77.51
N VAL A 261 -6.34 -20.91 -76.74
CA VAL A 261 -6.82 -19.62 -76.20
C VAL A 261 -5.84 -19.09 -75.16
N GLY A 262 -5.16 -17.98 -75.49
CA GLY A 262 -4.24 -17.28 -74.60
C GLY A 262 -4.83 -15.96 -74.10
N THR A 263 -4.50 -15.58 -72.86
CA THR A 263 -4.82 -14.27 -72.30
C THR A 263 -3.64 -13.30 -72.47
N TYR A 264 -3.90 -12.17 -73.12
CA TYR A 264 -2.90 -11.13 -73.42
C TYR A 264 -3.25 -9.84 -72.67
N SER A 265 -2.27 -9.16 -72.06
CA SER A 265 -2.53 -8.01 -71.18
C SER A 265 -1.72 -6.76 -71.50
N LEU A 266 -2.36 -5.60 -71.35
CA LEU A 266 -1.77 -4.27 -71.49
C LEU A 266 -2.18 -3.39 -70.31
N ARG A 267 -1.21 -2.82 -69.59
CA ARG A 267 -1.47 -1.81 -68.55
C ARG A 267 -1.22 -0.40 -69.08
N PHE A 268 -2.06 0.56 -68.68
CA PHE A 268 -1.90 1.98 -69.02
C PHE A 268 -2.38 2.89 -67.88
N THR A 269 -1.78 4.08 -67.74
CA THR A 269 -2.27 5.12 -66.83
C THR A 269 -3.00 6.21 -67.62
N ALA A 270 -4.25 6.51 -67.27
CA ALA A 270 -5.05 7.51 -67.96
C ALA A 270 -4.59 8.94 -67.63
N THR A 271 -4.52 9.81 -68.64
CA THR A 271 -4.18 11.24 -68.50
C THR A 271 -5.40 12.16 -68.64
N SER A 272 -6.59 11.58 -68.77
CA SER A 272 -7.83 12.20 -69.21
C SER A 272 -9.02 11.46 -68.59
N ASN A 273 -10.24 11.99 -68.78
CA ASN A 273 -11.49 11.33 -68.35
C ASN A 273 -12.02 10.28 -69.36
N GLN A 274 -11.34 10.11 -70.50
CA GLN A 274 -11.69 9.15 -71.54
C GLN A 274 -10.42 8.54 -72.15
N THR A 275 -10.52 7.30 -72.63
CA THR A 275 -9.43 6.62 -73.34
C THR A 275 -10.01 5.67 -74.39
N SER A 276 -9.52 5.79 -75.63
CA SER A 276 -9.84 4.87 -76.71
C SER A 276 -8.90 3.66 -76.64
N ILE A 277 -9.47 2.46 -76.61
CA ILE A 277 -8.76 1.19 -76.57
C ILE A 277 -8.97 0.49 -77.91
N GLY A 278 -7.88 0.04 -78.54
CA GLY A 278 -7.89 -0.59 -79.85
C GLY A 278 -7.19 -1.94 -79.86
N PHE A 279 -7.87 -2.94 -80.41
CA PHE A 279 -7.34 -4.26 -80.72
C PHE A 279 -7.07 -4.33 -82.22
N ARG A 280 -5.79 -4.28 -82.58
CA ARG A 280 -5.32 -4.36 -83.96
C ARG A 280 -4.91 -5.79 -84.27
N MET A 281 -5.47 -6.34 -85.34
CA MET A 281 -5.31 -7.73 -85.73
C MET A 281 -4.63 -7.82 -87.11
N ALA A 282 -3.62 -8.69 -87.21
CA ALA A 282 -2.82 -8.89 -88.40
C ALA A 282 -2.46 -10.38 -88.57
N GLY A 283 -2.16 -10.79 -89.80
CA GLY A 283 -1.82 -12.18 -90.12
C GLY A 283 -3.01 -12.96 -90.70
N ALA A 284 -2.95 -14.28 -90.57
CA ALA A 284 -4.04 -15.19 -90.94
C ALA A 284 -4.85 -15.54 -89.69
N HIS A 285 -6.18 -15.50 -89.83
CA HIS A 285 -7.15 -16.09 -88.91
C HIS A 285 -6.87 -15.91 -87.40
N THR A 286 -7.13 -14.72 -86.86
CA THR A 286 -7.06 -14.46 -85.40
C THR A 286 -8.46 -14.27 -84.83
N ILE A 287 -8.77 -14.91 -83.70
CA ILE A 287 -10.04 -14.92 -82.98
C ILE A 287 -9.89 -14.13 -81.69
N LEU A 288 -10.81 -13.20 -81.40
CA LEU A 288 -11.00 -12.65 -80.05
C LEU A 288 -12.23 -13.29 -79.42
N HIS A 289 -12.02 -13.91 -78.25
CA HIS A 289 -13.07 -14.57 -77.47
C HIS A 289 -13.75 -13.59 -76.52
N SER A 290 -12.95 -12.82 -75.77
CA SER A 290 -13.44 -11.76 -74.90
C SER A 290 -12.36 -10.74 -74.57
N ALA A 291 -12.77 -9.56 -74.12
CA ALA A 291 -11.90 -8.54 -73.56
C ALA A 291 -12.44 -8.04 -72.21
N ASN A 292 -11.55 -7.66 -71.30
CA ASN A 292 -11.89 -7.04 -70.01
C ASN A 292 -10.99 -5.85 -69.74
N ILE A 293 -11.56 -4.77 -69.20
CA ILE A 293 -10.81 -3.60 -68.75
C ILE A 293 -11.27 -3.23 -67.34
N LYS A 294 -10.37 -3.40 -66.37
CA LYS A 294 -10.56 -2.99 -64.97
C LYS A 294 -9.48 -1.97 -64.55
N PRO A 295 -9.79 -1.03 -63.63
CA PRO A 295 -8.74 -0.32 -62.89
C PRO A 295 -7.91 -1.31 -62.07
N VAL A 296 -6.64 -0.98 -61.86
CA VAL A 296 -5.70 -1.79 -61.06
C VAL A 296 -5.60 -1.19 -59.66
N LEU A 297 -6.17 -1.88 -58.68
CA LEU A 297 -5.95 -1.58 -57.27
C LEU A 297 -4.57 -2.10 -56.87
N THR A 298 -3.76 -1.26 -56.24
CA THR A 298 -2.42 -1.58 -55.73
C THR A 298 -2.43 -1.40 -54.23
N VAL A 299 -2.20 -2.49 -53.50
CA VAL A 299 -2.09 -2.51 -52.05
C VAL A 299 -0.62 -2.60 -51.69
N ASN A 300 -0.14 -1.69 -50.86
CA ASN A 300 1.17 -1.77 -50.23
C ASN A 300 0.92 -2.17 -48.77
N SER A 301 1.52 -3.27 -48.33
CA SER A 301 1.32 -3.84 -46.99
C SER A 301 2.52 -3.59 -46.09
N GLN A 302 2.25 -3.60 -44.78
CA GLN A 302 3.24 -3.54 -43.71
C GLN A 302 3.05 -4.74 -42.77
N VAL A 303 4.04 -5.01 -41.91
CA VAL A 303 4.02 -6.15 -40.99
C VAL A 303 3.63 -5.67 -39.58
N PRO A 304 2.35 -5.78 -39.16
CA PRO A 304 1.95 -5.40 -37.81
C PRO A 304 2.42 -6.44 -36.78
N SER A 305 2.69 -5.97 -35.56
CA SER A 305 2.72 -6.83 -34.38
C SER A 305 1.30 -7.20 -33.94
N ILE A 306 1.11 -8.44 -33.50
CA ILE A 306 -0.17 -8.96 -33.01
C ILE A 306 0.09 -9.72 -31.70
N PRO A 307 -0.61 -9.41 -30.59
CA PRO A 307 -0.40 -10.10 -29.33
C PRO A 307 -0.64 -11.61 -29.44
N LEU A 308 0.19 -12.40 -28.76
CA LEU A 308 -0.01 -13.84 -28.60
C LEU A 308 -1.43 -14.11 -28.10
N ALA A 309 -2.09 -15.09 -28.73
CA ALA A 309 -3.48 -15.50 -28.45
C ALA A 309 -4.56 -14.43 -28.71
N GLN A 310 -4.24 -13.32 -29.39
CA GLN A 310 -5.25 -12.32 -29.77
C GLN A 310 -6.31 -12.95 -30.68
N HIS A 311 -7.58 -12.67 -30.39
CA HIS A 311 -8.70 -13.09 -31.22
C HIS A 311 -8.67 -12.38 -32.57
N SER A 312 -8.76 -13.15 -33.67
CA SER A 312 -8.74 -12.64 -35.06
C SER A 312 -9.75 -11.51 -35.27
N GLU A 313 -10.99 -11.79 -34.89
CA GLU A 313 -12.18 -10.94 -34.95
C GLU A 313 -12.10 -9.68 -34.06
N LYS A 314 -11.09 -9.56 -33.20
CA LYS A 314 -10.77 -8.36 -32.41
C LYS A 314 -9.54 -7.61 -32.93
N PHE A 315 -8.99 -7.99 -34.09
CA PHE A 315 -7.86 -7.31 -34.71
C PHE A 315 -8.32 -6.37 -35.83
N ASP A 316 -7.79 -5.16 -35.83
CA ASP A 316 -8.01 -4.15 -36.86
C ASP A 316 -7.14 -4.45 -38.09
N TYR A 317 -7.74 -5.08 -39.10
CA TYR A 317 -7.02 -5.48 -40.32
C TYR A 317 -6.49 -4.30 -41.15
N THR A 318 -6.93 -3.05 -40.92
CA THR A 318 -6.37 -1.90 -41.64
C THR A 318 -4.89 -1.68 -41.29
N LYS A 319 -4.44 -2.16 -40.12
CA LYS A 319 -3.03 -2.11 -39.69
C LYS A 319 -2.07 -2.88 -40.58
N PHE A 320 -2.55 -3.84 -41.40
CA PHE A 320 -1.73 -4.49 -42.41
C PHE A 320 -1.42 -3.61 -43.62
N ILE A 321 -2.10 -2.48 -43.79
CA ILE A 321 -2.06 -1.66 -44.99
C ILE A 321 -1.21 -0.41 -44.76
N GLU A 322 -0.16 -0.24 -45.56
CA GLU A 322 0.61 1.02 -45.61
C GLU A 322 -0.11 2.03 -46.52
N SER A 323 -0.57 1.60 -47.69
CA SER A 323 -1.38 2.45 -48.59
C SER A 323 -2.09 1.68 -49.70
N VAL A 324 -3.34 2.08 -49.98
CA VAL A 324 -4.14 1.63 -51.13
C VAL A 324 -4.09 2.68 -52.23
N LYS A 325 -3.89 2.27 -53.49
CA LYS A 325 -3.73 3.19 -54.64
C LYS A 325 -4.41 2.65 -55.91
N ILE A 326 -4.82 3.55 -56.80
CA ILE A 326 -5.07 3.21 -58.21
C ILE A 326 -4.17 4.09 -59.07
N GLY A 327 -3.15 3.48 -59.67
CA GLY A 327 -2.07 4.21 -60.35
C GLY A 327 -1.36 5.17 -59.41
N ASN A 328 -1.41 6.47 -59.71
CA ASN A 328 -0.73 7.52 -58.94
C ASN A 328 -1.60 8.14 -57.84
N ILE A 329 -2.83 7.66 -57.65
CA ILE A 329 -3.80 8.22 -56.70
C ILE A 329 -3.90 7.31 -55.47
N ASN A 330 -3.57 7.83 -54.29
CA ASN A 330 -3.87 7.18 -53.01
C ASN A 330 -5.39 7.20 -52.76
N LEU A 331 -5.92 6.17 -52.08
CA LEU A 331 -7.31 6.09 -51.66
C LEU A 331 -7.39 6.01 -50.13
N ASP A 332 -8.10 6.95 -49.52
CA ASP A 332 -8.29 7.03 -48.06
C ASP A 332 -9.54 6.24 -47.60
N ASP A 333 -10.51 6.01 -48.50
CA ASP A 333 -11.71 5.19 -48.27
C ASP A 333 -11.53 3.81 -48.91
N TYR A 334 -11.31 2.81 -48.07
CA TYR A 334 -11.18 1.40 -48.43
C TYR A 334 -11.63 0.49 -47.28
N GLN A 335 -12.01 -0.73 -47.61
CA GLN A 335 -12.40 -1.78 -46.67
C GLN A 335 -11.40 -2.93 -46.73
N VAL A 336 -11.18 -3.61 -45.60
CA VAL A 336 -10.23 -4.73 -45.47
C VAL A 336 -10.93 -5.92 -44.84
N GLU A 337 -11.02 -7.02 -45.58
CA GLU A 337 -11.63 -8.27 -45.15
C GLU A 337 -10.54 -9.35 -45.00
N LEU A 338 -10.57 -10.11 -43.91
CA LEU A 338 -9.68 -11.26 -43.69
C LEU A 338 -10.20 -12.48 -44.46
N ILE A 339 -9.33 -13.12 -45.24
CA ILE A 339 -9.63 -14.41 -45.89
C ILE A 339 -9.06 -15.53 -45.01
N GLY A 340 -9.95 -16.25 -44.32
CA GLY A 340 -9.59 -17.30 -43.38
C GLY A 340 -9.49 -16.79 -41.95
N SER A 341 -8.35 -17.02 -41.29
CA SER A 341 -8.12 -16.65 -39.89
C SER A 341 -6.66 -16.24 -39.64
N LEU A 342 -6.40 -15.66 -38.45
CA LEU A 342 -5.05 -15.40 -37.94
C LEU A 342 -4.64 -16.51 -36.97
N ASP A 343 -3.46 -17.11 -37.15
CA ASP A 343 -2.90 -18.03 -36.18
C ASP A 343 -2.08 -17.28 -35.12
N THR A 344 -2.75 -16.77 -34.11
CA THR A 344 -2.11 -16.13 -32.95
C THR A 344 -1.67 -17.14 -31.87
N SER A 345 -1.78 -18.46 -32.11
CA SER A 345 -1.55 -19.48 -31.07
C SER A 345 -0.09 -19.67 -30.64
N SER A 346 0.85 -19.04 -31.35
CA SER A 346 2.30 -19.09 -31.10
C SER A 346 3.00 -17.87 -31.72
N ILE A 347 4.11 -17.44 -31.11
CA ILE A 347 4.96 -16.33 -31.58
C ILE A 347 5.60 -16.62 -32.94
N GLY A 348 6.06 -15.56 -33.60
CA GLY A 348 6.84 -15.63 -34.84
C GLY A 348 6.20 -14.89 -36.01
N THR A 349 6.95 -14.77 -37.10
CA THR A 349 6.43 -14.21 -38.35
C THR A 349 5.53 -15.23 -39.02
N LYS A 350 4.33 -14.81 -39.43
CA LYS A 350 3.30 -15.64 -40.06
C LYS A 350 2.66 -14.89 -41.22
N GLU A 351 1.94 -15.61 -42.07
CA GLU A 351 1.29 -15.07 -43.26
C GLU A 351 -0.22 -15.33 -43.21
N THR A 352 -0.99 -14.47 -43.88
CA THR A 352 -2.43 -14.60 -44.11
C THR A 352 -2.80 -13.87 -45.40
N ARG A 353 -4.06 -13.97 -45.82
CA ARG A 353 -4.57 -13.30 -47.03
C ARG A 353 -5.66 -12.29 -46.66
N LEU A 354 -5.57 -11.10 -47.25
CA LEU A 354 -6.57 -10.05 -47.12
C LEU A 354 -7.20 -9.75 -48.47
N LYS A 355 -8.49 -9.42 -48.47
CA LYS A 355 -9.20 -8.79 -49.58
C LYS A 355 -9.36 -7.31 -49.26
N VAL A 356 -8.73 -6.46 -50.04
CA VAL A 356 -8.85 -4.99 -49.91
C VAL A 356 -9.78 -4.48 -51.00
N SER A 357 -10.78 -3.68 -50.62
CA SER A 357 -11.81 -3.19 -51.52
C SER A 357 -11.93 -1.66 -51.48
N ALA A 358 -11.85 -0.98 -52.63
CA ALA A 358 -11.98 0.48 -52.74
C ALA A 358 -12.62 0.89 -54.08
N GLU A 359 -13.42 1.96 -54.10
CA GLU A 359 -14.21 2.43 -55.28
C GLU A 359 -14.96 1.31 -56.05
N GLY A 360 -15.43 0.26 -55.36
CA GLY A 360 -16.15 -0.87 -55.97
C GLY A 360 -15.26 -1.92 -56.66
N ILE A 361 -13.96 -1.90 -56.37
CA ILE A 361 -12.94 -2.81 -56.92
C ILE A 361 -12.28 -3.54 -55.74
N SER A 362 -12.03 -4.84 -55.85
CA SER A 362 -11.29 -5.60 -54.83
C SER A 362 -10.06 -6.31 -55.41
N GLU A 363 -8.99 -6.39 -54.63
CA GLU A 363 -7.79 -7.18 -54.91
C GLU A 363 -7.45 -8.02 -53.67
N GLU A 364 -7.01 -9.26 -53.88
CA GLU A 364 -6.52 -10.14 -52.81
C GLU A 364 -4.99 -10.04 -52.70
N THR A 365 -4.47 -10.03 -51.48
CA THR A 365 -3.03 -9.88 -51.21
C THR A 365 -2.60 -10.74 -50.03
N ASP A 366 -1.49 -11.46 -50.20
CA ASP A 366 -0.81 -12.17 -49.12
C ASP A 366 0.03 -11.17 -48.30
N VAL A 367 -0.13 -11.22 -46.97
CA VAL A 367 0.50 -10.28 -46.03
C VAL A 367 1.09 -11.01 -44.84
N SER A 368 2.20 -10.50 -44.31
CA SER A 368 2.86 -11.04 -43.12
C SER A 368 2.48 -10.26 -41.85
N TYR A 369 2.44 -10.92 -40.71
CA TYR A 369 2.33 -10.35 -39.37
C TYR A 369 3.36 -10.98 -38.43
N GLN A 370 3.70 -10.28 -37.35
CA GLN A 370 4.57 -10.78 -36.31
C GLN A 370 3.76 -11.04 -35.04
N VAL A 371 3.65 -12.30 -34.61
CA VAL A 371 3.04 -12.60 -33.31
C VAL A 371 4.06 -12.33 -32.20
N THR A 372 3.68 -11.47 -31.26
CA THR A 372 4.48 -10.91 -30.15
C THR A 372 4.06 -11.47 -28.79
N TRP A 373 4.96 -11.50 -27.83
CA TRP A 373 4.69 -11.94 -26.46
C TRP A 373 3.83 -10.95 -25.67
N GLU A 374 4.20 -9.66 -25.71
CA GLU A 374 3.55 -8.57 -24.96
C GLU A 374 3.27 -8.94 -23.49
N ASN A 375 2.00 -9.06 -23.11
CA ASN A 375 1.54 -9.25 -21.73
C ASN A 375 1.29 -10.73 -21.41
N SER A 376 2.27 -11.60 -21.67
CA SER A 376 2.10 -13.07 -21.55
C SER A 376 2.93 -13.72 -20.45
N LEU A 377 2.28 -14.57 -19.64
CA LEU A 377 2.94 -15.57 -18.80
C LEU A 377 3.24 -16.82 -19.63
N GLY A 378 4.37 -17.49 -19.37
CA GLY A 378 4.80 -18.72 -20.04
C GLY A 378 5.21 -19.81 -19.05
N ILE A 379 4.81 -21.05 -19.31
CA ILE A 379 5.23 -22.24 -18.58
C ILE A 379 6.18 -23.02 -19.48
N LEU A 380 7.43 -23.22 -19.04
CA LEU A 380 8.40 -24.03 -19.80
C LEU A 380 7.95 -25.49 -19.93
N ASP A 381 8.24 -26.09 -21.09
CA ASP A 381 7.90 -27.48 -21.40
C ASP A 381 8.76 -28.47 -20.58
N HIS A 382 8.36 -29.74 -20.52
CA HIS A 382 9.18 -30.76 -19.85
C HIS A 382 10.50 -30.96 -20.61
N ASN A 383 11.62 -30.84 -19.90
CA ASN A 383 12.99 -30.95 -20.44
C ASN A 383 13.33 -29.99 -21.60
N SER A 384 12.54 -28.92 -21.80
CA SER A 384 12.84 -27.84 -22.75
C SER A 384 13.09 -26.51 -22.06
N SER A 385 13.80 -25.62 -22.76
CA SER A 385 13.88 -24.18 -22.47
C SER A 385 12.76 -23.38 -23.13
N GLN A 386 11.99 -23.99 -24.04
CA GLN A 386 10.82 -23.37 -24.67
C GLN A 386 9.59 -23.45 -23.78
N THR A 387 8.63 -22.54 -23.97
CA THR A 387 7.27 -22.65 -23.43
C THR A 387 6.51 -23.85 -24.01
N GLY A 388 5.75 -24.52 -23.15
CA GLY A 388 4.79 -25.55 -23.53
C GLY A 388 3.33 -25.09 -23.50
N ILE A 389 3.04 -24.12 -22.62
CA ILE A 389 1.74 -23.46 -22.43
C ILE A 389 2.04 -22.01 -22.07
N SER A 390 1.27 -21.06 -22.61
CA SER A 390 1.34 -19.65 -22.25
C SER A 390 -0.06 -19.09 -21.99
N LEU A 391 -0.14 -17.98 -21.25
CA LEU A 391 -1.38 -17.30 -20.88
C LEU A 391 -1.23 -15.79 -21.08
N SER A 392 -1.87 -15.27 -22.13
CA SER A 392 -1.85 -13.87 -22.50
C SER A 392 -2.90 -13.07 -21.71
N LEU A 393 -2.53 -11.91 -21.18
CA LEU A 393 -3.46 -10.89 -20.68
C LEU A 393 -3.72 -9.87 -21.78
N LEU A 394 -4.95 -9.88 -22.28
CA LEU A 394 -5.40 -9.12 -23.45
C LEU A 394 -6.50 -8.12 -23.02
N THR A 395 -6.94 -7.24 -23.91
CA THR A 395 -7.95 -6.23 -23.61
C THR A 395 -9.03 -6.14 -24.69
N ASP A 396 -10.26 -5.89 -24.27
CA ASP A 396 -11.41 -5.59 -25.12
C ASP A 396 -11.92 -4.18 -24.78
N GLY A 397 -11.13 -3.18 -25.20
CA GLY A 397 -11.31 -1.78 -24.82
C GLY A 397 -10.83 -1.48 -23.40
N GLU A 398 -11.76 -1.52 -22.44
CA GLU A 398 -11.51 -1.18 -21.03
C GLU A 398 -11.48 -2.39 -20.07
N SER A 399 -11.90 -3.57 -20.55
CA SER A 399 -11.93 -4.80 -19.75
C SER A 399 -10.79 -5.76 -20.15
N PRO A 400 -10.08 -6.37 -19.19
CA PRO A 400 -9.14 -7.44 -19.52
C PRO A 400 -9.88 -8.72 -19.91
N TYR A 401 -9.23 -9.54 -20.71
CA TYR A 401 -9.54 -10.96 -20.82
C TYR A 401 -8.26 -11.79 -20.90
N LEU A 402 -8.37 -13.09 -20.65
CA LEU A 402 -7.25 -14.02 -20.62
C LEU A 402 -7.44 -15.09 -21.69
N GLN A 403 -6.36 -15.46 -22.38
CA GLN A 403 -6.41 -16.54 -23.37
C GLN A 403 -5.11 -17.36 -23.30
N ALA A 404 -5.26 -18.69 -23.20
CA ALA A 404 -4.18 -19.64 -23.20
C ALA A 404 -3.80 -20.06 -24.62
N SER A 405 -2.50 -20.31 -24.83
CA SER A 405 -1.89 -20.65 -26.12
C SER A 405 -0.64 -21.50 -25.93
N PHE A 406 0.09 -21.83 -27.01
CA PHE A 406 1.34 -22.59 -26.89
C PHE A 406 2.52 -21.70 -26.45
N GLY A 407 2.49 -20.41 -26.79
CA GLY A 407 3.66 -19.52 -26.69
C GLY A 407 4.60 -19.74 -27.86
N GLU A 408 5.43 -20.76 -27.80
CA GLU A 408 6.37 -21.11 -28.88
C GLU A 408 5.86 -22.24 -29.77
N VAL A 409 6.40 -22.30 -31.00
CA VAL A 409 6.21 -23.44 -31.91
C VAL A 409 7.05 -24.62 -31.42
N THR A 410 6.51 -25.38 -30.47
CA THR A 410 7.10 -26.67 -30.06
C THR A 410 6.70 -27.78 -31.00
N THR A 411 7.63 -28.69 -31.31
CA THR A 411 7.29 -29.96 -31.97
C THR A 411 6.40 -30.83 -31.08
N ASN A 412 5.75 -31.84 -31.66
CA ASN A 412 4.91 -32.82 -30.94
C ASN A 412 3.68 -32.22 -30.20
N LEU A 413 2.98 -31.24 -30.79
CA LEU A 413 1.75 -30.65 -30.22
C LEU A 413 0.63 -31.66 -29.89
N GLY A 414 0.54 -32.76 -30.66
CA GLY A 414 -0.37 -33.88 -30.42
C GLY A 414 0.21 -34.99 -29.53
N GLY A 415 1.45 -34.86 -29.07
CA GLY A 415 2.09 -35.82 -28.17
C GLY A 415 1.60 -35.62 -26.74
N ASN A 416 1.10 -36.70 -26.12
CA ASN A 416 0.73 -36.70 -24.71
C ASN A 416 1.97 -36.49 -23.82
N GLN A 417 1.78 -35.86 -22.65
CA GLN A 417 2.78 -35.75 -21.58
C GLN A 417 4.02 -34.87 -21.87
N THR A 418 3.93 -33.84 -22.72
CA THR A 418 5.09 -32.98 -23.06
C THR A 418 5.35 -31.81 -22.11
N PHE A 419 4.38 -31.43 -21.27
CA PHE A 419 4.39 -30.15 -20.51
C PHE A 419 4.59 -30.33 -18.99
N ARG A 420 4.95 -29.23 -18.30
CA ARG A 420 4.96 -29.12 -16.82
C ARG A 420 3.57 -28.80 -16.29
N ARG A 421 3.31 -29.07 -15.01
CA ARG A 421 1.96 -28.92 -14.40
C ARG A 421 1.73 -27.49 -13.94
N GLY A 422 0.95 -26.72 -14.69
CA GLY A 422 0.46 -25.42 -14.25
C GLY A 422 -0.70 -25.54 -13.24
N ASN A 423 -0.66 -24.68 -12.22
CA ASN A 423 -1.78 -24.37 -11.33
C ASN A 423 -1.80 -22.84 -11.17
N PHE A 424 -2.81 -22.18 -11.73
CA PHE A 424 -2.97 -20.73 -11.75
C PHE A 424 -4.33 -20.41 -11.12
N GLU A 425 -4.35 -19.73 -9.97
CA GLU A 425 -5.55 -19.42 -9.20
C GLU A 425 -5.78 -17.91 -9.19
N PHE A 426 -7.00 -17.46 -9.51
CA PHE A 426 -7.34 -16.05 -9.66
C PHE A 426 -8.16 -15.55 -8.47
N TYR A 427 -7.82 -14.37 -7.96
CA TYR A 427 -8.34 -13.83 -6.71
C TYR A 427 -8.65 -12.33 -6.80
N HIS A 428 -9.78 -11.92 -6.22
CA HIS A 428 -10.19 -10.53 -6.04
C HIS A 428 -9.84 -10.05 -4.62
N ARG A 429 -8.95 -9.05 -4.50
CA ARG A 429 -8.48 -8.39 -3.25
C ARG A 429 -7.70 -9.25 -2.25
N ASP A 430 -8.08 -10.49 -2.02
CA ASP A 430 -7.42 -11.40 -1.07
C ASP A 430 -7.65 -12.87 -1.42
N ILE A 431 -6.98 -13.77 -0.70
CA ILE A 431 -6.99 -15.21 -0.97
C ILE A 431 -8.35 -15.90 -0.74
N ASN A 432 -9.32 -15.25 -0.09
CA ASN A 432 -10.68 -15.75 0.07
C ASN A 432 -11.57 -15.35 -1.11
N GLY A 433 -11.22 -14.28 -1.84
CA GLY A 433 -11.92 -13.79 -3.02
C GLY A 433 -11.68 -14.61 -4.29
N PHE A 434 -11.68 -15.94 -4.20
CA PHE A 434 -11.41 -16.84 -5.34
C PHE A 434 -12.41 -16.63 -6.49
N ILE A 435 -11.86 -16.51 -7.70
CA ILE A 435 -12.61 -16.32 -8.95
C ILE A 435 -12.65 -17.66 -9.71
N LEU A 436 -11.50 -18.10 -10.23
CA LEU A 436 -11.36 -19.31 -11.04
C LEU A 436 -9.97 -19.94 -10.87
N GLY A 437 -9.84 -21.21 -11.24
CA GLY A 437 -8.57 -21.93 -11.26
C GLY A 437 -8.32 -22.62 -12.60
N LEU A 438 -7.08 -22.56 -13.08
CA LEU A 438 -6.58 -23.29 -14.25
C LEU A 438 -5.56 -24.33 -13.77
N THR A 439 -5.91 -25.61 -13.85
CA THR A 439 -5.12 -26.74 -13.30
C THR A 439 -4.62 -27.68 -14.39
N THR A 440 -3.64 -28.52 -14.03
CA THR A 440 -3.14 -29.62 -14.86
C THR A 440 -3.46 -30.96 -14.18
N ASP A 441 -4.71 -31.38 -14.30
CA ASP A 441 -5.25 -32.55 -13.60
C ASP A 441 -4.49 -33.82 -14.01
N THR A 442 -4.36 -34.03 -15.32
CA THR A 442 -3.55 -35.10 -15.91
C THR A 442 -2.49 -34.55 -16.86
N VAL A 443 -1.33 -35.21 -16.89
CA VAL A 443 -0.31 -35.03 -17.94
C VAL A 443 -0.54 -35.98 -19.13
N TYR A 444 -1.42 -36.98 -18.99
CA TYR A 444 -1.76 -37.96 -20.03
C TYR A 444 -2.76 -37.41 -21.07
N GLN A 445 -2.58 -36.16 -21.49
CA GLN A 445 -3.35 -35.47 -22.52
C GLN A 445 -2.40 -34.67 -23.43
N SER A 446 -2.91 -34.20 -24.58
CA SER A 446 -2.13 -33.33 -25.48
C SER A 446 -2.09 -31.88 -24.97
N LYS A 447 -1.09 -31.09 -25.41
CA LYS A 447 -1.05 -29.64 -25.14
C LYS A 447 -2.32 -28.93 -25.60
N ARG A 448 -2.81 -29.27 -26.80
CA ARG A 448 -4.02 -28.70 -27.39
C ARG A 448 -5.26 -29.00 -26.53
N THR A 449 -5.35 -30.21 -25.97
CA THR A 449 -6.43 -30.57 -25.03
C THR A 449 -6.41 -29.67 -23.81
N LEU A 450 -5.26 -29.50 -23.17
CA LEU A 450 -5.13 -28.71 -21.94
C LEU A 450 -5.39 -27.21 -22.19
N ILE A 451 -4.85 -26.65 -23.28
CA ILE A 451 -5.11 -25.25 -23.69
C ILE A 451 -6.60 -25.04 -23.99
N ASN A 452 -7.26 -25.98 -24.68
CA ASN A 452 -8.70 -25.89 -24.91
C ASN A 452 -9.48 -25.96 -23.60
N THR A 453 -9.09 -26.81 -22.64
CA THR A 453 -9.71 -26.88 -21.30
C THR A 453 -9.54 -25.57 -20.53
N TRP A 454 -8.34 -24.96 -20.56
CA TRP A 454 -8.07 -23.68 -19.93
C TRP A 454 -8.92 -22.56 -20.57
N ASN A 455 -8.95 -22.47 -21.89
CA ASN A 455 -9.80 -21.49 -22.60
C ASN A 455 -11.29 -21.74 -22.37
N THR A 456 -11.73 -22.98 -22.18
CA THR A 456 -13.11 -23.30 -21.80
C THR A 456 -13.45 -22.77 -20.40
N ARG A 457 -12.51 -22.81 -19.44
CA ARG A 457 -12.74 -22.23 -18.10
C ARG A 457 -12.70 -20.70 -18.12
N LEU A 458 -11.77 -20.11 -18.89
CA LEU A 458 -11.62 -18.67 -19.05
C LEU A 458 -12.83 -18.01 -19.74
N ASN A 459 -13.44 -18.70 -20.70
CA ASN A 459 -14.67 -18.25 -21.38
C ASN A 459 -15.97 -18.68 -20.66
N SER A 460 -15.90 -18.90 -19.34
CA SER A 460 -17.09 -19.09 -18.50
C SER A 460 -17.67 -17.74 -18.05
N ASN A 461 -18.76 -17.76 -17.28
CA ASN A 461 -19.39 -16.53 -16.76
C ASN A 461 -18.55 -15.81 -15.69
N GLU A 462 -17.42 -16.38 -15.27
CA GLU A 462 -16.49 -15.82 -14.29
C GLU A 462 -15.45 -14.92 -14.99
N THR A 463 -15.70 -13.61 -15.03
CA THR A 463 -14.80 -12.65 -15.69
C THR A 463 -13.82 -12.00 -14.72
N VAL A 464 -12.55 -11.92 -15.13
CA VAL A 464 -11.49 -11.20 -14.40
C VAL A 464 -11.52 -9.70 -14.68
N GLN A 465 -10.94 -8.91 -13.77
CA GLN A 465 -10.91 -7.45 -13.78
C GLN A 465 -9.50 -6.90 -13.50
N TYR A 466 -9.24 -5.66 -13.90
CA TYR A 466 -7.99 -5.00 -13.53
C TYR A 466 -7.93 -4.77 -12.01
N GLY A 467 -6.87 -5.25 -11.37
CA GLY A 467 -6.72 -5.33 -9.90
C GLY A 467 -6.91 -6.73 -9.32
N ASP A 468 -7.44 -7.69 -10.08
CA ASP A 468 -7.41 -9.10 -9.67
C ASP A 468 -5.98 -9.65 -9.76
N VAL A 469 -5.71 -10.72 -9.02
CA VAL A 469 -4.36 -11.30 -8.88
C VAL A 469 -4.37 -12.78 -9.24
N VAL A 470 -3.43 -13.18 -10.11
CA VAL A 470 -3.15 -14.59 -10.37
C VAL A 470 -2.00 -15.09 -9.48
N ARG A 471 -2.30 -16.08 -8.65
CA ARG A 471 -1.32 -16.93 -7.95
C ARG A 471 -0.88 -18.03 -8.91
N ALA A 472 0.30 -17.89 -9.47
CA ALA A 472 0.85 -18.83 -10.45
C ALA A 472 1.89 -19.77 -9.83
N ARG A 473 1.68 -21.08 -10.03
CA ARG A 473 2.56 -22.17 -9.60
C ARG A 473 2.80 -23.16 -10.74
N VAL A 474 4.00 -23.74 -10.78
CA VAL A 474 4.37 -24.80 -11.72
C VAL A 474 5.03 -25.96 -10.97
N PHE A 475 4.50 -27.16 -11.16
CA PHE A 475 5.00 -28.40 -10.56
C PHE A 475 5.61 -29.33 -11.62
N ALA A 476 6.51 -30.20 -11.18
CA ALA A 476 7.15 -31.17 -12.07
C ALA A 476 6.13 -32.19 -12.62
N ARG A 477 6.24 -32.49 -13.92
CA ARG A 477 5.41 -33.44 -14.67
C ARG A 477 5.28 -34.78 -13.93
N ASP A 478 6.42 -35.41 -13.65
CA ASP A 478 6.58 -36.75 -13.10
C ASP A 478 6.62 -36.80 -11.57
N SER A 479 6.66 -35.64 -10.91
CA SER A 479 6.73 -35.50 -9.45
C SER A 479 5.81 -34.35 -9.01
N PRO A 480 4.48 -34.55 -8.98
CA PRO A 480 3.49 -33.46 -8.84
C PRO A 480 3.59 -32.65 -7.54
N GLY A 481 4.23 -33.17 -6.48
CA GLY A 481 4.54 -32.41 -5.26
C GLY A 481 5.80 -31.54 -5.35
N SER A 482 6.63 -31.71 -6.38
CA SER A 482 7.85 -30.93 -6.58
C SER A 482 7.51 -29.60 -7.27
N ASN A 483 7.44 -28.53 -6.49
CA ASN A 483 7.27 -27.18 -6.98
C ASN A 483 8.58 -26.68 -7.62
N ILE A 484 8.48 -26.20 -8.85
CA ILE A 484 9.59 -25.76 -9.71
C ILE A 484 9.30 -24.40 -10.36
N THR A 485 8.47 -23.56 -9.73
CA THR A 485 7.95 -22.31 -10.31
C THR A 485 9.08 -21.34 -10.70
N ASN A 486 10.04 -21.06 -9.82
CA ASN A 486 11.21 -20.20 -10.11
C ASN A 486 11.96 -20.57 -11.41
N THR A 487 12.14 -21.87 -11.66
CA THR A 487 12.87 -22.40 -12.83
C THR A 487 11.98 -22.63 -14.05
N SER A 488 10.65 -22.60 -13.91
CA SER A 488 9.70 -23.04 -14.95
C SER A 488 8.69 -21.98 -15.40
N LEU A 489 8.33 -21.04 -14.54
CA LEU A 489 7.45 -19.92 -14.85
C LEU A 489 8.27 -18.80 -15.48
N ARG A 490 7.76 -18.21 -16.53
CA ARG A 490 8.32 -17.05 -17.22
C ARG A 490 7.26 -15.99 -17.39
N ILE A 491 7.73 -14.75 -17.53
CA ILE A 491 6.90 -13.60 -17.88
C ILE A 491 7.58 -12.84 -19.01
N ALA A 492 6.78 -12.34 -19.94
CA ALA A 492 7.24 -11.50 -21.02
C ALA A 492 7.55 -10.08 -20.52
N ARG A 493 8.76 -9.59 -20.84
CA ARG A 493 9.22 -8.21 -20.65
C ARG A 493 10.02 -7.80 -21.88
N ASN A 494 9.61 -6.74 -22.57
CA ASN A 494 10.28 -6.26 -23.79
C ASN A 494 10.50 -7.38 -24.84
N GLU A 495 9.47 -8.19 -25.10
CA GLU A 495 9.51 -9.35 -26.01
C GLU A 495 10.49 -10.49 -25.63
N ALA A 496 11.06 -10.45 -24.43
CA ALA A 496 11.89 -11.53 -23.87
C ALA A 496 11.21 -12.22 -22.68
N LEU A 497 11.34 -13.55 -22.60
CA LEU A 497 10.88 -14.32 -21.44
C LEU A 497 11.93 -14.33 -20.33
N ILE A 498 11.59 -13.76 -19.17
CA ILE A 498 12.45 -13.73 -17.97
C ILE A 498 11.82 -14.47 -16.78
N SER A 499 12.59 -14.68 -15.73
CA SER A 499 12.08 -15.05 -14.40
C SER A 499 12.39 -13.92 -13.43
N GLU A 500 11.38 -13.29 -12.86
CA GLU A 500 11.50 -12.15 -11.93
C GLU A 500 11.13 -12.49 -10.48
N ILE A 501 10.79 -13.75 -10.19
CA ILE A 501 10.46 -14.22 -8.83
C ILE A 501 11.65 -14.81 -8.06
N GLY A 502 12.87 -14.65 -8.56
CA GLY A 502 14.11 -15.07 -7.89
C GLY A 502 14.07 -16.53 -7.42
N THR A 503 14.10 -16.74 -6.10
CA THR A 503 14.06 -18.06 -5.46
C THR A 503 12.66 -18.54 -5.08
N PHE A 504 11.64 -17.67 -5.11
CA PHE A 504 10.30 -17.95 -4.60
C PHE A 504 9.57 -19.05 -5.40
N ASN A 505 8.78 -19.86 -4.69
CA ASN A 505 8.10 -21.04 -5.23
C ASN A 505 6.67 -20.76 -5.73
N GLU A 506 6.16 -19.54 -5.58
CA GLU A 506 4.90 -19.08 -6.18
C GLU A 506 4.96 -17.58 -6.49
N ALA A 507 4.27 -17.17 -7.55
CA ALA A 507 4.18 -15.80 -8.01
C ALA A 507 2.77 -15.25 -7.83
N TYR A 508 2.64 -13.98 -7.45
CA TYR A 508 1.35 -13.27 -7.43
C TYR A 508 1.46 -12.14 -8.44
N TYR A 509 0.72 -12.21 -9.54
CA TYR A 509 0.71 -11.14 -10.55
C TYR A 509 -0.65 -10.44 -10.56
N MET A 510 -0.67 -9.14 -10.31
CA MET A 510 -1.86 -8.32 -10.51
C MET A 510 -2.09 -8.08 -12.01
N LEU A 511 -3.34 -8.20 -12.45
CA LEU A 511 -3.75 -7.83 -13.81
C LEU A 511 -3.87 -6.31 -13.88
N THR A 512 -3.01 -5.63 -14.64
CA THR A 512 -3.07 -4.16 -14.85
C THR A 512 -3.20 -3.83 -16.34
N LYS A 513 -3.51 -2.56 -16.67
CA LYS A 513 -3.50 -2.09 -18.07
C LYS A 513 -2.11 -2.19 -18.72
N GLY A 514 -1.05 -2.25 -17.92
CA GLY A 514 0.34 -2.50 -18.35
C GLY A 514 0.75 -3.97 -18.35
N GLY A 515 -0.20 -4.91 -18.24
CA GLY A 515 0.05 -6.35 -18.21
C GLY A 515 0.08 -6.95 -16.81
N TYR A 516 0.75 -8.09 -16.66
CA TYR A 516 0.96 -8.74 -15.37
C TYR A 516 2.02 -7.97 -14.56
N HIS A 517 1.64 -7.41 -13.41
CA HIS A 517 2.54 -6.73 -12.48
C HIS A 517 2.87 -7.64 -11.28
N LEU A 518 4.15 -7.91 -11.02
CA LEU A 518 4.55 -8.76 -9.89
C LEU A 518 4.24 -8.08 -8.55
N LEU A 519 3.43 -8.74 -7.72
CA LEU A 519 3.31 -8.41 -6.32
C LEU A 519 4.39 -9.12 -5.51
N ARG A 520 4.91 -8.38 -4.54
CA ARG A 520 5.86 -8.82 -3.51
C ARG A 520 5.17 -9.23 -2.21
N VAL A 521 3.84 -9.20 -2.19
CA VAL A 521 3.00 -9.45 -1.02
C VAL A 521 3.20 -10.83 -0.37
N ASN A 522 3.65 -11.84 -1.14
CA ASN A 522 4.03 -13.16 -0.63
C ASN A 522 5.54 -13.34 -0.35
N GLN A 523 6.33 -12.29 -0.52
CA GLN A 523 7.80 -12.30 -0.48
C GLN A 523 8.37 -11.62 0.77
N LEU A 524 7.51 -11.19 1.70
CA LEU A 524 7.91 -10.64 2.99
C LEU A 524 8.41 -11.75 3.91
N THR A 525 9.50 -11.49 4.63
CA THR A 525 10.01 -12.39 5.68
C THR A 525 9.43 -11.97 7.03
N ALA A 526 8.54 -12.79 7.59
CA ALA A 526 8.00 -12.57 8.92
C ALA A 526 9.06 -12.82 10.01
N HIS A 527 9.18 -11.90 10.95
CA HIS A 527 10.03 -12.00 12.13
C HIS A 527 9.25 -12.54 13.33
N SER A 528 9.95 -13.34 14.14
CA SER A 528 9.52 -13.72 15.48
C SER A 528 10.34 -12.97 16.54
N ASN A 529 9.84 -12.93 17.77
CA ASN A 529 10.49 -12.29 18.94
C ASN A 529 10.53 -10.75 18.90
N ILE A 530 9.58 -10.10 18.21
CA ILE A 530 9.29 -8.68 18.46
C ILE A 530 8.78 -8.55 19.90
N SER A 531 9.29 -7.58 20.65
CA SER A 531 8.85 -7.29 22.02
C SER A 531 7.78 -6.20 22.02
N VAL A 532 6.61 -6.53 22.58
CA VAL A 532 5.44 -5.66 22.70
C VAL A 532 5.27 -5.25 24.17
N PRO A 533 5.00 -3.96 24.48
CA PRO A 533 4.72 -3.54 25.85
C PRO A 533 3.49 -4.24 26.44
N PHE A 534 3.54 -4.56 27.73
CA PHE A 534 2.36 -4.95 28.49
C PHE A 534 1.25 -3.89 28.35
N GLY A 535 0.02 -4.33 28.10
CA GLY A 535 -1.13 -3.44 27.91
C GLY A 535 -1.16 -2.67 26.58
N ALA A 536 -0.28 -2.99 25.60
CA ALA A 536 -0.24 -2.29 24.32
C ALA A 536 -1.62 -2.25 23.60
N THR A 537 -2.01 -1.05 23.18
CA THR A 537 -3.29 -0.73 22.51
C THR A 537 -3.29 -1.12 21.02
N GLU A 538 -4.47 -1.17 20.38
CA GLU A 538 -4.58 -1.44 18.93
C GLU A 538 -3.75 -0.45 18.09
N SER A 539 -3.64 0.83 18.50
CA SER A 539 -2.81 1.83 17.81
C SER A 539 -1.32 1.45 17.87
N GLN A 540 -0.82 1.13 19.06
CA GLN A 540 0.58 0.73 19.25
C GLN A 540 0.89 -0.60 18.56
N MET A 541 -0.05 -1.54 18.54
CA MET A 541 0.09 -2.79 17.79
C MET A 541 0.17 -2.54 16.28
N ASN A 542 -0.67 -1.66 15.72
CA ASN A 542 -0.61 -1.31 14.30
C ASN A 542 0.64 -0.50 13.94
N GLU A 543 1.13 0.39 14.81
CA GLU A 543 2.44 1.06 14.66
C GLU A 543 3.60 0.04 14.63
N LEU A 544 3.54 -1.00 15.49
CA LEU A 544 4.51 -2.09 15.51
C LEU A 544 4.35 -3.07 14.33
N ALA A 545 3.20 -3.15 13.66
CA ALA A 545 2.90 -4.18 12.66
C ALA A 545 3.93 -4.24 11.52
N LYS A 546 4.51 -3.11 11.11
CA LYS A 546 5.58 -3.06 10.09
C LYS A 546 6.89 -3.68 10.56
N SER A 547 7.20 -3.66 11.86
CA SER A 547 8.46 -4.20 12.42
C SER A 547 8.55 -5.73 12.35
N PHE A 548 7.40 -6.40 12.18
CA PHE A 548 7.32 -7.85 11.98
C PHE A 548 7.80 -8.33 10.61
N PHE A 549 8.18 -7.44 9.68
CA PHE A 549 8.57 -7.84 8.32
C PHE A 549 9.93 -7.28 7.91
N ALA A 550 10.79 -8.16 7.40
CA ALA A 550 11.90 -7.78 6.54
C ALA A 550 11.52 -7.88 5.07
N TYR A 551 11.94 -6.88 4.31
CA TYR A 551 11.98 -6.91 2.85
C TYR A 551 13.24 -7.67 2.40
N HIS A 552 13.14 -8.45 1.33
CA HIS A 552 14.31 -9.07 0.72
C HIS A 552 15.17 -8.01 -0.02
N SER A 553 16.45 -8.31 -0.26
CA SER A 553 17.44 -7.31 -0.71
C SER A 553 17.27 -6.79 -2.13
N ASP A 554 16.40 -7.41 -2.93
CA ASP A 554 16.03 -6.98 -4.29
C ASP A 554 14.80 -6.05 -4.33
N PHE A 555 14.13 -5.80 -3.20
CA PHE A 555 13.02 -4.85 -3.15
C PHE A 555 13.53 -3.41 -3.38
N SER A 556 12.95 -2.73 -4.36
CA SER A 556 13.11 -1.28 -4.54
C SER A 556 12.42 -0.49 -3.42
N ASP A 557 12.79 0.78 -3.26
CA ASP A 557 12.13 1.66 -2.28
C ASP A 557 10.71 2.05 -2.70
N VAL A 558 10.36 1.90 -3.99
CA VAL A 558 8.99 2.03 -4.50
C VAL A 558 8.15 0.85 -4.01
N GLU A 559 8.60 -0.39 -4.20
CA GLU A 559 7.90 -1.58 -3.70
C GLU A 559 7.70 -1.53 -2.17
N LYS A 560 8.71 -1.09 -1.40
CA LYS A 560 8.61 -0.90 0.06
C LYS A 560 7.58 0.17 0.47
N GLY A 561 7.32 1.14 -0.40
CA GLY A 561 6.34 2.20 -0.22
C GLY A 561 4.90 1.80 -0.54
N GLN A 562 4.69 0.67 -1.23
CA GLN A 562 3.36 0.15 -1.59
C GLN A 562 2.66 -0.63 -0.47
N PHE A 563 3.35 -0.87 0.66
CA PHE A 563 2.88 -1.74 1.74
C PHE A 563 2.22 -1.00 2.91
N GLU A 564 1.00 -1.41 3.23
CA GLU A 564 0.31 -1.15 4.50
C GLU A 564 0.26 -2.43 5.34
N TYR A 565 0.31 -2.28 6.68
CA TYR A 565 0.29 -3.38 7.64
C TYR A 565 -0.75 -3.10 8.72
N LYS A 566 -1.65 -4.07 8.97
CA LYS A 566 -2.63 -3.97 10.07
C LYS A 566 -2.81 -5.31 10.77
N PHE A 567 -2.83 -5.33 12.10
CA PHE A 567 -3.28 -6.51 12.83
C PHE A 567 -4.77 -6.78 12.60
N LEU A 568 -5.10 -8.01 12.19
CA LEU A 568 -6.46 -8.52 12.13
C LEU A 568 -6.87 -9.19 13.47
N SER A 569 -5.91 -9.85 14.13
CA SER A 569 -6.09 -10.43 15.46
C SER A 569 -4.75 -10.63 16.17
N TYR A 570 -4.74 -10.68 17.51
CA TYR A 570 -3.57 -10.99 18.32
C TYR A 570 -3.96 -11.51 19.71
N ASP A 571 -3.10 -12.34 20.31
CA ASP A 571 -3.23 -12.78 21.70
C ASP A 571 -3.11 -11.58 22.66
N SER A 572 -3.89 -11.60 23.74
CA SER A 572 -4.03 -10.47 24.69
C SER A 572 -2.69 -9.91 25.19
N THR A 573 -2.49 -8.60 25.03
CA THR A 573 -1.36 -7.81 25.53
C THR A 573 -1.44 -7.51 27.03
N ASN A 574 -2.59 -7.76 27.68
CA ASN A 574 -2.78 -7.61 29.13
C ASN A 574 -2.26 -8.83 29.94
N THR A 575 -1.39 -9.64 29.34
CA THR A 575 -0.74 -10.80 29.97
C THR A 575 0.63 -10.99 29.33
N SER A 576 1.70 -11.11 30.12
CA SER A 576 3.07 -11.27 29.63
C SER A 576 3.34 -12.64 28.99
N GLY A 577 4.52 -12.80 28.37
CA GLY A 577 5.03 -14.09 27.91
C GLY A 577 5.52 -14.12 26.45
N SER A 578 6.32 -15.13 26.11
CA SER A 578 7.07 -15.22 24.84
C SER A 578 6.35 -15.86 23.66
N ASN A 579 5.21 -16.51 23.89
CA ASN A 579 4.58 -17.42 22.92
C ASN A 579 3.29 -16.83 22.33
N LYS A 580 3.20 -15.50 22.24
CA LYS A 580 2.02 -14.80 21.72
C LYS A 580 2.01 -14.86 20.21
N ARG A 581 0.82 -14.98 19.63
CA ARG A 581 0.60 -15.02 18.19
C ARG A 581 -0.34 -13.91 17.74
N GLY A 582 -0.26 -13.55 16.48
CA GLY A 582 -1.23 -12.69 15.82
C GLY A 582 -1.26 -12.93 14.32
N VAL A 583 -2.25 -12.34 13.66
CA VAL A 583 -2.40 -12.32 12.21
C VAL A 583 -2.31 -10.88 11.76
N ILE A 584 -1.34 -10.57 10.90
CA ILE A 584 -1.20 -9.25 10.26
C ILE A 584 -1.64 -9.37 8.80
N ALA A 585 -2.55 -8.50 8.39
CA ALA A 585 -2.78 -8.20 6.99
C ALA A 585 -1.60 -7.39 6.44
N ALA A 586 -0.88 -7.95 5.48
CA ALA A 586 0.06 -7.21 4.64
C ALA A 586 -0.64 -6.89 3.32
N THR A 587 -0.90 -5.60 3.06
CA THR A 587 -1.60 -5.13 1.86
C THR A 587 -0.62 -4.40 0.96
N GLN A 588 -0.47 -4.85 -0.29
CA GLN A 588 0.31 -4.15 -1.31
C GLN A 588 -0.63 -3.45 -2.30
N THR A 589 -0.36 -2.18 -2.62
CA THR A 589 -1.17 -1.36 -3.53
C THR A 589 -0.39 -0.91 -4.77
N VAL A 590 -0.99 -1.09 -5.95
CA VAL A 590 -0.46 -0.74 -7.28
C VAL A 590 -1.61 -0.17 -8.11
N ASP A 591 -1.42 0.96 -8.79
CA ASP A 591 -2.40 1.61 -9.68
C ASP A 591 -3.84 1.72 -9.09
N ASP A 592 -3.94 2.19 -7.84
CA ASP A 592 -5.18 2.29 -7.04
C ASP A 592 -5.93 0.94 -6.82
N LYS A 593 -5.23 -0.18 -6.98
CA LYS A 593 -5.70 -1.55 -6.69
C LYS A 593 -4.85 -2.16 -5.59
N SER A 594 -5.48 -2.86 -4.65
CA SER A 594 -4.81 -3.45 -3.49
C SER A 594 -5.03 -4.94 -3.42
N PHE A 595 -4.00 -5.70 -3.02
CA PHE A 595 -4.13 -7.10 -2.67
C PHE A 595 -3.55 -7.37 -1.28
N MET A 596 -4.26 -8.16 -0.48
CA MET A 596 -3.93 -8.49 0.91
C MET A 596 -3.53 -9.96 1.04
N LEU A 597 -2.47 -10.21 1.82
CA LEU A 597 -2.13 -11.54 2.31
C LEU A 597 -2.06 -11.52 3.84
N GLU A 598 -2.58 -12.56 4.47
CA GLU A 598 -2.52 -12.75 5.92
C GLU A 598 -1.23 -13.48 6.32
N TYR A 599 -0.54 -12.94 7.32
CA TYR A 599 0.69 -13.50 7.88
C TYR A 599 0.49 -13.83 9.37
N GLU A 600 0.67 -15.10 9.73
CA GLU A 600 0.86 -15.49 11.13
C GLU A 600 2.21 -14.98 11.63
N VAL A 601 2.23 -14.30 12.77
CA VAL A 601 3.42 -13.74 13.42
C VAL A 601 3.47 -14.13 14.90
N SER A 602 4.66 -14.09 15.50
CA SER A 602 4.82 -14.32 16.95
C SER A 602 5.64 -13.23 17.65
N PHE A 603 5.21 -12.89 18.87
CA PHE A 603 5.79 -11.83 19.69
C PHE A 603 5.92 -12.25 21.15
N SER A 604 6.75 -11.51 21.89
CA SER A 604 6.73 -11.50 23.35
C SER A 604 5.96 -10.28 23.85
N VAL A 605 5.16 -10.45 24.90
CA VAL A 605 4.66 -9.32 25.70
C VAL A 605 5.55 -9.19 26.92
N SER A 606 6.02 -7.96 27.20
CA SER A 606 6.85 -7.66 28.37
C SER A 606 6.15 -8.04 29.67
N GLU A 607 6.92 -8.13 30.75
CA GLU A 607 6.32 -8.12 32.08
C GLU A 607 5.62 -6.77 32.36
N GLU A 608 4.67 -6.79 33.28
CA GLU A 608 3.93 -5.60 33.71
C GLU A 608 4.88 -4.70 34.52
N GLN A 609 5.08 -3.46 34.06
CA GLN A 609 6.08 -2.57 34.64
C GLN A 609 5.64 -2.11 36.03
N GLN A 610 6.29 -2.64 37.05
CA GLN A 610 6.19 -2.16 38.42
C GLN A 610 7.24 -1.07 38.68
N TYR A 611 6.92 -0.18 39.62
CA TYR A 611 7.74 0.92 40.09
C TYR A 611 7.91 0.83 41.60
N ASN A 612 9.06 1.24 42.10
CA ASN A 612 9.42 1.17 43.51
C ASN A 612 8.90 2.39 44.28
N LEU A 613 8.22 2.15 45.40
CA LEU A 613 7.77 3.16 46.36
C LEU A 613 8.64 3.08 47.62
N GLN A 614 9.44 4.13 47.85
CA GLN A 614 10.25 4.29 49.06
C GLN A 614 9.66 5.38 49.96
N LEU A 615 9.51 5.08 51.25
CA LEU A 615 9.15 6.06 52.28
C LEU A 615 10.38 6.49 53.09
N THR A 616 10.35 7.71 53.61
CA THR A 616 11.40 8.30 54.45
C THR A 616 10.80 9.17 55.54
N ALA A 617 11.50 9.33 56.67
CA ALA A 617 11.08 10.19 57.79
C ALA A 617 11.98 11.44 57.89
N SER A 618 11.40 12.58 58.27
CA SER A 618 12.12 13.82 58.55
C SER A 618 11.57 14.51 59.80
N PRO A 619 12.32 14.56 60.92
CA PRO A 619 13.60 13.89 61.15
C PRO A 619 13.45 12.36 61.15
N VAL A 620 14.55 11.63 60.93
CA VAL A 620 14.56 10.14 60.91
C VAL A 620 14.20 9.49 62.26
N THR A 621 14.24 10.26 63.34
CA THR A 621 13.78 9.88 64.69
C THR A 621 12.28 10.10 64.91
N GLY A 622 11.60 10.82 64.01
CA GLY A 622 10.23 11.30 64.23
C GLY A 622 9.13 10.26 64.00
N GLY A 623 9.42 9.18 63.28
CA GLY A 623 8.47 8.11 62.99
C GLY A 623 9.04 7.06 62.05
N ASN A 624 8.31 5.97 61.84
CA ASN A 624 8.71 4.83 61.01
C ASN A 624 7.68 4.59 59.88
N PRO A 625 7.69 5.40 58.82
CA PRO A 625 6.65 5.35 57.80
C PRO A 625 6.69 4.04 57.02
N ALA A 626 5.52 3.40 56.90
CA ALA A 626 5.33 2.08 56.30
C ALA A 626 4.35 2.15 55.12
N THR A 627 4.45 1.20 54.19
CA THR A 627 3.55 1.05 53.04
C THR A 627 2.97 -0.36 53.01
N GLY A 628 1.72 -0.50 52.55
CA GLY A 628 1.11 -1.80 52.25
C GLY A 628 1.78 -2.53 51.08
N SER A 629 2.44 -1.82 50.17
CA SER A 629 3.20 -2.37 49.04
C SER A 629 4.33 -1.45 48.58
N ALA A 630 5.54 -1.99 48.43
CA ALA A 630 6.70 -1.24 47.94
C ALA A 630 6.93 -1.34 46.41
N SER A 631 6.22 -2.25 45.73
CA SER A 631 6.31 -2.44 44.26
C SER A 631 4.91 -2.38 43.68
N ILE A 632 4.64 -1.36 42.85
CA ILE A 632 3.28 -0.99 42.42
C ILE A 632 3.29 -0.71 40.91
N VAL A 633 2.24 -1.14 40.21
CA VAL A 633 2.01 -0.80 38.79
C VAL A 633 1.53 0.65 38.65
N GLN A 634 1.80 1.29 37.51
CA GLN A 634 1.30 2.65 37.25
C GLN A 634 -0.23 2.71 37.37
N GLY A 635 -0.74 3.70 38.11
CA GLY A 635 -2.17 3.86 38.42
C GLY A 635 -2.70 2.92 39.50
N GLY A 636 -1.90 1.97 40.00
CA GLY A 636 -2.23 1.18 41.19
C GLY A 636 -2.12 2.01 42.47
N THR A 637 -2.92 1.68 43.49
CA THR A 637 -2.90 2.36 44.79
C THR A 637 -2.29 1.50 45.90
N THR A 638 -1.79 2.14 46.94
CA THR A 638 -1.48 1.47 48.22
C THR A 638 -1.57 2.46 49.38
N THR A 639 -1.87 1.94 50.57
CA THR A 639 -1.90 2.72 51.82
C THR A 639 -0.49 2.96 52.35
N ILE A 640 -0.23 4.18 52.81
CA ILE A 640 0.96 4.60 53.53
C ILE A 640 0.57 5.09 54.94
N ASN A 641 1.35 4.71 55.93
CA ASN A 641 1.10 4.94 57.35
C ASN A 641 2.32 5.64 57.96
N ALA A 642 2.14 6.78 58.63
CA ALA A 642 3.25 7.60 59.11
C ALA A 642 3.98 7.00 60.32
N ASN A 643 3.23 6.38 61.25
CA ASN A 643 3.73 5.81 62.50
C ASN A 643 4.67 6.76 63.28
N PRO A 644 4.19 7.91 63.78
CA PRO A 644 5.00 8.83 64.59
C PRO A 644 5.55 8.15 65.84
N ALA A 645 6.76 8.55 66.25
CA ALA A 645 7.37 8.15 67.52
C ALA A 645 6.69 8.84 68.71
N GLU A 646 6.81 8.26 69.91
CA GLU A 646 6.13 8.73 71.14
C GLU A 646 6.41 10.20 71.47
N GLU A 647 7.66 10.66 71.31
CA GLU A 647 8.07 12.06 71.50
C GLU A 647 7.67 13.01 70.35
N TYR A 648 7.00 12.53 69.30
CA TYR A 648 6.74 13.26 68.06
C TYR A 648 5.27 13.24 67.64
N MET A 649 4.90 14.19 66.79
CA MET A 649 3.62 14.21 66.06
C MET A 649 3.90 14.29 64.57
N PHE A 650 3.06 13.64 63.76
CA PHE A 650 3.07 13.80 62.32
C PHE A 650 2.53 15.18 61.94
N VAL A 651 3.06 15.74 60.85
CA VAL A 651 2.64 17.04 60.31
C VAL A 651 2.02 16.87 58.93
N ARG A 652 2.71 16.17 58.02
CA ARG A 652 2.23 15.86 56.65
C ARG A 652 3.15 14.90 55.90
N TRP A 653 2.62 14.30 54.84
CA TRP A 653 3.38 13.70 53.75
C TRP A 653 3.91 14.75 52.78
N LYS A 654 4.86 14.35 51.93
CA LYS A 654 5.43 15.15 50.85
C LYS A 654 6.05 14.25 49.79
N VAL A 655 5.65 14.39 48.53
CA VAL A 655 6.36 13.75 47.40
C VAL A 655 7.74 14.42 47.23
N VAL A 656 8.80 13.62 47.21
CA VAL A 656 10.20 14.05 46.99
C VAL A 656 10.62 13.83 45.55
N SER A 657 10.22 12.70 44.96
CA SER A 657 10.35 12.36 43.54
C SER A 657 9.27 11.36 43.16
N GLY A 658 8.90 11.29 41.87
CA GLY A 658 7.83 10.42 41.37
C GLY A 658 6.96 11.17 40.37
N GLU A 659 7.12 10.93 39.07
CA GLU A 659 6.35 11.64 38.04
C GLU A 659 4.93 11.09 37.96
N GLY A 660 3.92 11.95 38.21
CA GLY A 660 2.51 11.58 38.17
C GLY A 660 1.97 10.83 39.40
N SER A 661 2.78 10.63 40.44
CA SER A 661 2.35 10.05 41.72
C SER A 661 1.51 11.05 42.52
N VAL A 662 0.40 10.59 43.11
CA VAL A 662 -0.58 11.44 43.83
C VAL A 662 -0.96 10.82 45.17
N ILE A 663 -0.82 11.59 46.24
CA ILE A 663 -1.28 11.24 47.60
C ILE A 663 -2.72 11.75 47.77
N GLU A 664 -3.62 10.96 48.35
CA GLU A 664 -5.04 11.35 48.49
C GLU A 664 -5.25 12.47 49.52
N ASP A 665 -4.59 12.38 50.68
CA ASP A 665 -4.55 13.44 51.69
C ASP A 665 -3.12 13.59 52.27
N GLU A 666 -2.45 14.72 51.99
CA GLU A 666 -1.11 14.97 52.55
C GLU A 666 -1.12 15.16 54.07
N ALA A 667 -2.26 15.49 54.71
CA ALA A 667 -2.34 15.81 56.13
C ALA A 667 -2.79 14.64 57.04
N ALA A 668 -3.22 13.52 56.46
CA ALA A 668 -3.61 12.34 57.22
C ALA A 668 -2.39 11.44 57.56
N GLU A 669 -2.31 10.96 58.81
CA GLU A 669 -1.25 10.01 59.23
C GLU A 669 -1.30 8.70 58.41
N ASP A 670 -2.51 8.27 58.07
CA ASP A 670 -2.81 7.13 57.22
C ASP A 670 -3.55 7.63 55.96
N THR A 671 -3.03 7.33 54.77
CA THR A 671 -3.60 7.77 53.48
C THR A 671 -3.22 6.82 52.35
N ASP A 672 -3.91 6.89 51.20
CA ASP A 672 -3.51 6.14 50.00
C ASP A 672 -2.66 7.01 49.05
N ILE A 673 -1.71 6.37 48.35
CA ILE A 673 -1.01 6.94 47.18
C ILE A 673 -1.41 6.17 45.93
N THR A 674 -1.70 6.90 44.84
CA THR A 674 -1.74 6.38 43.46
C THR A 674 -0.36 6.50 42.83
N MET A 675 0.18 5.40 42.28
CA MET A 675 1.52 5.37 41.70
C MET A 675 1.57 5.98 40.30
N GLY A 676 2.59 6.81 40.05
CA GLY A 676 2.87 7.47 38.78
C GLY A 676 3.61 6.58 37.75
N SER A 677 4.31 7.22 36.83
CA SER A 677 5.09 6.58 35.75
C SER A 677 6.60 6.43 36.05
N SER A 678 7.00 6.59 37.31
CA SER A 678 8.38 6.39 37.76
C SER A 678 8.44 5.90 39.21
N ASP A 679 9.60 5.37 39.61
CA ASP A 679 9.94 5.17 41.03
C ASP A 679 9.68 6.44 41.83
N THR A 680 9.14 6.28 43.03
CA THR A 680 8.59 7.36 43.86
C THR A 680 9.20 7.34 45.25
N ILE A 681 9.57 8.51 45.76
CA ILE A 681 10.03 8.71 47.13
C ILE A 681 9.07 9.67 47.81
N ILE A 682 8.48 9.25 48.92
CA ILE A 682 7.68 10.11 49.81
C ILE A 682 8.46 10.34 51.11
N GLN A 683 8.24 11.49 51.72
CA GLN A 683 8.75 11.85 53.03
C GLN A 683 7.61 12.19 53.98
N ALA A 684 7.53 11.50 55.11
CA ALA A 684 6.72 11.90 56.26
C ALA A 684 7.48 12.97 57.06
N ILE A 685 6.79 14.06 57.40
CA ILE A 685 7.31 15.17 58.18
C ILE A 685 6.78 15.06 59.62
N PHE A 686 7.66 15.18 60.60
CA PHE A 686 7.36 15.07 62.03
C PHE A 686 7.96 16.22 62.83
N GLU A 687 7.31 16.60 63.93
CA GLU A 687 7.79 17.62 64.90
C GLU A 687 7.71 17.09 66.34
N ALA A 688 8.58 17.59 67.23
CA ALA A 688 8.77 17.05 68.58
C ALA A 688 7.82 17.68 69.62
N ARG A 689 7.17 16.84 70.44
CA ARG A 689 6.12 17.23 71.39
C ARG A 689 6.61 18.12 72.53
N ALA A 690 7.82 17.86 73.05
CA ALA A 690 8.32 18.37 74.34
C ALA A 690 8.08 19.89 74.58
N VAL A 691 7.53 20.22 75.75
CA VAL A 691 7.34 21.61 76.22
C VAL A 691 8.70 22.21 76.63
N PRO A 692 9.02 23.47 76.28
CA PRO A 692 10.30 24.10 76.66
C PRO A 692 10.48 24.26 78.17
N ASN A 693 11.73 24.18 78.63
CA ASN A 693 12.09 24.43 80.03
C ASN A 693 11.88 25.90 80.44
N PRO A 694 11.63 26.19 81.73
CA PRO A 694 11.59 27.57 82.23
C PRO A 694 12.96 28.25 82.10
N VAL A 695 12.98 29.49 81.60
CA VAL A 695 14.16 30.35 81.50
C VAL A 695 14.11 31.51 82.49
N ASP A 696 15.28 32.09 82.77
CA ASP A 696 15.45 33.12 83.79
C ASP A 696 14.73 34.43 83.41
N PRO A 697 13.80 34.93 84.24
CA PRO A 697 13.02 36.13 83.92
C PRO A 697 13.80 37.44 84.07
N ILE A 698 15.09 37.40 84.44
CA ILE A 698 16.03 38.50 84.31
C ILE A 698 16.95 38.30 83.10
N ASN A 699 17.37 37.07 82.81
CA ASN A 699 18.26 36.74 81.69
C ASN A 699 17.74 35.56 80.81
N PRO A 700 16.83 35.82 79.83
CA PRO A 700 16.08 34.77 79.12
C PRO A 700 16.89 33.75 78.30
N GLU A 701 18.21 33.91 78.19
CA GLU A 701 19.13 32.98 77.53
C GLU A 701 19.53 31.78 78.41
N ILE A 702 19.13 31.75 79.69
CA ILE A 702 19.53 30.72 80.67
C ILE A 702 18.30 29.96 81.18
N GLU A 703 18.31 28.63 81.07
CA GLU A 703 17.33 27.73 81.70
C GLU A 703 17.51 27.67 83.23
N VAL A 704 16.41 27.62 83.97
CA VAL A 704 16.40 27.66 85.45
C VAL A 704 15.30 26.77 86.05
N GLU A 705 15.50 26.36 87.31
CA GLU A 705 14.52 25.62 88.11
C GLU A 705 13.84 26.54 89.14
N PRO A 706 12.57 26.95 88.99
CA PRO A 706 11.88 27.76 90.00
C PRO A 706 11.44 26.94 91.22
N GLU A 707 11.53 27.53 92.42
CA GLU A 707 11.21 26.90 93.73
C GLU A 707 9.79 26.30 93.80
N ASN A 708 8.83 26.85 93.05
CA ASN A 708 7.42 26.48 93.10
C ASN A 708 6.88 26.28 91.67
N LYS A 709 7.37 25.24 90.97
CA LYS A 709 6.82 24.83 89.67
C LYS A 709 5.33 24.44 89.82
N PRO A 710 4.41 25.00 89.02
CA PRO A 710 3.02 24.57 88.97
C PRO A 710 2.90 23.21 88.26
N ASP A 711 1.83 22.48 88.57
CA ASP A 711 1.40 21.32 87.79
C ASP A 711 0.74 21.81 86.49
N LEU A 712 1.28 21.37 85.34
CA LEU A 712 0.89 21.82 84.00
C LEU A 712 0.73 20.59 83.10
N SER A 713 -0.26 20.62 82.21
CA SER A 713 -0.51 19.50 81.29
C SER A 713 0.64 19.32 80.30
N GLU A 714 1.05 18.06 80.09
CA GLU A 714 2.03 17.67 79.08
C GLU A 714 1.44 17.78 77.65
N ASP A 715 0.12 17.58 77.50
CA ASP A 715 -0.64 17.65 76.24
C ASP A 715 -1.01 19.08 75.78
N GLN A 716 -0.24 20.10 76.16
CA GLN A 716 -0.47 21.48 75.70
C GLN A 716 -0.19 21.70 74.20
N GLY A 717 0.54 20.78 73.55
CA GLY A 717 0.87 20.86 72.13
C GLY A 717 1.83 22.00 71.79
N MET A 718 1.72 22.52 70.55
CA MET A 718 2.67 23.52 70.01
C MET A 718 2.43 24.96 70.51
N LEU A 719 1.45 25.21 71.37
CA LEU A 719 1.26 26.49 72.06
C LEU A 719 1.12 26.22 73.57
N SER A 720 2.23 26.32 74.30
CA SER A 720 2.32 25.94 75.72
C SER A 720 2.45 27.14 76.65
N ILE A 721 1.92 27.01 77.87
CA ILE A 721 2.43 27.70 79.04
C ILE A 721 3.50 26.79 79.65
N ASP A 722 4.71 27.32 79.79
CA ASP A 722 5.89 26.56 80.24
C ASP A 722 6.12 26.74 81.75
N PHE A 723 5.68 27.87 82.31
CA PHE A 723 5.78 28.20 83.73
C PHE A 723 4.79 29.31 84.15
N VAL A 724 4.34 29.29 85.41
CA VAL A 724 3.68 30.43 86.08
C VAL A 724 4.01 30.48 87.58
N SER A 725 4.43 31.64 88.07
CA SER A 725 4.73 31.89 89.48
C SER A 725 3.49 31.86 90.39
N SER A 726 3.54 31.09 91.46
CA SER A 726 2.60 31.18 92.59
C SER A 726 2.93 32.35 93.51
N PHE A 727 1.99 33.28 93.74
CA PHE A 727 2.21 34.45 94.59
C PHE A 727 2.13 34.13 96.09
N ASN A 728 3.20 34.39 96.84
CA ASN A 728 3.29 34.12 98.28
C ASN A 728 3.52 35.42 99.09
N PHE A 729 2.51 35.90 99.81
CA PHE A 729 2.59 37.14 100.62
C PHE A 729 3.28 36.96 101.99
N GLY A 730 3.50 35.72 102.42
CA GLY A 730 4.07 35.38 103.73
C GLY A 730 3.17 35.76 104.92
N SER A 731 3.72 35.63 106.13
CA SER A 731 3.07 36.08 107.35
C SER A 731 3.13 37.60 107.47
N GLN A 732 1.97 38.23 107.64
CA GLN A 732 1.83 39.69 107.70
C GLN A 732 1.18 40.12 109.02
N ALA A 733 1.44 41.35 109.46
CA ALA A 733 0.81 41.92 110.65
C ALA A 733 -0.58 42.49 110.30
N ILE A 734 -1.61 42.13 111.08
CA ILE A 734 -2.98 42.62 110.88
C ILE A 734 -3.02 44.15 111.10
N SER A 735 -3.55 44.87 110.11
CA SER A 735 -3.77 46.32 110.16
C SER A 735 -5.23 46.67 110.45
N VAL A 736 -5.45 47.75 111.21
CA VAL A 736 -6.76 48.39 111.41
C VAL A 736 -6.98 49.60 110.48
N HIS A 737 -6.16 49.70 109.45
CA HIS A 737 -6.21 50.68 108.36
C HIS A 737 -6.08 49.93 107.02
N ASP A 738 -6.40 50.59 105.91
CA ASP A 738 -6.13 50.04 104.57
C ASP A 738 -4.63 49.78 104.42
N GLN A 739 -4.25 48.59 103.96
CA GLN A 739 -2.86 48.11 103.97
C GLN A 739 -2.54 47.31 102.70
N THR A 740 -1.43 47.66 102.06
CA THR A 740 -0.85 46.90 100.95
C THR A 740 0.17 45.90 101.48
N TYR A 741 0.12 44.66 101.01
CA TYR A 741 1.14 43.63 101.21
C TYR A 741 1.68 43.19 99.84
N TYR A 742 2.99 43.04 99.71
CA TYR A 742 3.61 42.61 98.45
C TYR A 742 3.95 41.11 98.46
N ALA A 743 3.79 40.46 97.32
CA ALA A 743 4.22 39.07 97.17
C ALA A 743 5.74 38.98 97.22
N LYS A 744 6.26 37.89 97.79
CA LYS A 744 7.68 37.56 97.71
C LYS A 744 8.09 37.43 96.23
N PRO A 745 9.31 37.87 95.86
CA PRO A 745 9.92 37.53 94.58
C PRO A 745 10.00 36.02 94.37
N GLN A 746 9.92 35.59 93.11
CA GLN A 746 10.20 34.22 92.71
C GLN A 746 11.62 33.83 93.11
N ARG A 747 11.77 32.59 93.56
CA ARG A 747 13.05 31.96 93.93
C ARG A 747 13.39 30.86 92.95
N LEU A 748 14.68 30.58 92.83
CA LEU A 748 15.22 29.46 92.05
C LEU A 748 15.78 28.38 92.99
N LEU A 749 15.91 27.17 92.48
CA LEU A 749 16.64 26.07 93.11
C LEU A 749 18.11 26.06 92.64
N ASN A 750 18.99 25.56 93.50
CA ASN A 750 20.35 25.17 93.14
C ASN A 750 20.33 23.79 92.45
N GLU A 751 21.45 23.37 91.84
CA GLU A 751 21.61 22.02 91.25
C GLU A 751 21.31 20.88 92.24
N GLU A 752 21.48 21.11 93.55
CA GLU A 752 21.16 20.18 94.64
C GLU A 752 19.67 20.11 95.00
N GLY A 753 18.78 20.80 94.27
CA GLY A 753 17.35 20.91 94.57
C GLY A 753 17.01 21.78 95.79
N THR A 754 17.99 22.48 96.36
CA THR A 754 17.83 23.36 97.53
C THR A 754 17.53 24.81 97.11
N VAL A 755 16.86 25.59 97.95
CA VAL A 755 16.46 26.97 97.62
C VAL A 755 17.67 27.93 97.54
N ASN A 756 17.77 28.71 96.45
CA ASN A 756 18.76 29.78 96.34
C ASN A 756 18.29 31.06 97.04
N GLU A 757 18.61 31.18 98.33
CA GLU A 757 18.29 32.36 99.17
C GLU A 757 19.00 33.67 98.75
N LYS A 758 20.03 33.61 97.89
CA LYS A 758 20.76 34.80 97.42
C LYS A 758 20.07 35.47 96.25
N GLU A 759 19.34 34.71 95.43
CA GLU A 759 18.90 35.14 94.11
C GLU A 759 17.38 35.20 94.02
N LYS A 760 16.91 36.43 93.86
CA LYS A 760 15.48 36.77 93.73
C LYS A 760 15.19 37.15 92.29
N ARG A 761 14.04 36.72 91.79
CA ARG A 761 13.55 36.98 90.44
C ARG A 761 12.15 37.61 90.50
N PRO A 762 11.76 38.46 89.53
CA PRO A 762 10.38 38.87 89.40
C PRO A 762 9.49 37.63 89.22
N ASN A 763 8.26 37.69 89.77
CA ASN A 763 7.26 36.67 89.49
C ASN A 763 6.89 36.75 87.99
N TYR A 764 6.66 35.61 87.34
CA TYR A 764 6.51 35.57 85.88
C TYR A 764 5.60 34.45 85.37
N VAL A 765 5.25 34.55 84.09
CA VAL A 765 4.66 33.51 83.25
C VAL A 765 5.58 33.31 82.04
N GLN A 766 5.74 32.08 81.58
CA GLN A 766 6.43 31.77 80.32
C GLN A 766 5.47 31.06 79.35
N ILE A 767 5.51 31.44 78.09
CA ILE A 767 4.63 30.97 77.02
C ILE A 767 5.47 30.70 75.78
N SER A 768 5.27 29.56 75.11
CA SER A 768 5.98 29.21 73.88
C SER A 768 5.02 28.88 72.73
N ASP A 769 5.09 29.66 71.64
CA ASP A 769 4.40 29.34 70.38
C ASP A 769 5.37 28.77 69.36
N ARG A 770 5.28 27.45 69.18
CA ARG A 770 6.14 26.62 68.33
C ARG A 770 5.50 26.29 66.98
N ARG A 771 4.21 26.62 66.78
CA ARG A 771 3.42 26.28 65.58
C ARG A 771 4.07 26.76 64.29
N SER A 772 3.83 26.04 63.19
CA SER A 772 4.30 26.43 61.87
C SER A 772 3.67 27.76 61.43
N GLU A 773 4.26 28.40 60.40
CA GLU A 773 3.78 29.69 59.90
C GLU A 773 2.36 29.62 59.30
N ASN A 774 1.95 28.45 58.80
CA ASN A 774 0.61 28.23 58.24
C ASN A 774 -0.48 28.02 59.31
N GLU A 775 -0.09 27.71 60.55
CA GLU A 775 -1.00 27.37 61.66
C GLU A 775 -1.09 28.48 62.72
N ARG A 776 -0.19 29.48 62.66
CA ARG A 776 -0.14 30.57 63.63
C ARG A 776 -1.24 31.60 63.37
N ASN A 777 -2.33 31.46 64.12
CA ASN A 777 -3.50 32.34 64.08
C ASN A 777 -3.55 33.24 65.33
N GLY A 778 -2.39 33.74 65.78
CA GLY A 778 -2.24 34.48 67.04
C GLY A 778 -2.46 33.64 68.31
N TRP A 779 -2.44 34.30 69.47
CA TRP A 779 -2.78 33.73 70.79
C TRP A 779 -3.14 34.81 71.83
N THR A 780 -3.65 34.43 73.02
CA THR A 780 -4.00 35.40 74.08
C THR A 780 -3.84 34.80 75.48
N LEU A 781 -2.92 35.35 76.27
CA LEU A 781 -2.77 35.05 77.70
C LEU A 781 -3.78 35.86 78.52
N ALA A 782 -4.44 35.22 79.48
CA ALA A 782 -5.38 35.85 80.38
C ALA A 782 -5.36 35.19 81.76
N VAL A 783 -5.74 35.95 82.79
CA VAL A 783 -5.88 35.49 84.18
C VAL A 783 -7.31 35.72 84.66
N THR A 784 -7.81 34.81 85.49
CA THR A 784 -9.06 34.99 86.22
C THR A 784 -8.78 34.59 87.66
N GLN A 785 -8.82 35.55 88.60
CA GLN A 785 -8.97 35.19 90.00
C GLN A 785 -10.39 34.60 90.15
N LYS A 786 -10.51 33.34 90.57
CA LYS A 786 -11.81 32.63 90.58
C LYS A 786 -12.72 33.18 91.68
N GLU A 787 -12.19 33.27 92.90
CA GLU A 787 -12.92 33.64 94.12
C GLU A 787 -12.11 34.65 94.94
N GLN A 788 -12.73 35.27 95.96
CA GLN A 788 -12.04 36.21 96.85
C GLN A 788 -11.17 35.44 97.87
N PHE A 789 -10.07 36.04 98.33
CA PHE A 789 -9.15 35.44 99.29
C PHE A 789 -9.89 34.87 100.52
N ASN A 790 -9.82 33.55 100.69
CA ASN A 790 -10.56 32.80 101.69
C ASN A 790 -9.64 32.03 102.66
N GLY A 791 -10.10 31.87 103.91
CA GLY A 791 -9.52 30.98 104.91
C GLY A 791 -10.14 29.58 104.88
N GLU A 792 -9.59 28.68 105.71
CA GLU A 792 -9.99 27.26 105.76
C GLU A 792 -11.43 27.04 106.25
N GLU A 793 -12.00 27.95 107.06
CA GLU A 793 -13.39 27.87 107.55
C GLU A 793 -14.35 28.83 106.81
N ASN A 794 -13.98 29.28 105.61
CA ASN A 794 -14.71 30.26 104.78
C ASN A 794 -14.74 31.70 105.32
N GLN A 795 -13.79 32.10 106.17
CA GLN A 795 -13.48 33.52 106.36
C GLN A 795 -13.08 34.15 105.02
N VAL A 796 -13.56 35.35 104.67
CA VAL A 796 -13.24 36.01 103.40
C VAL A 796 -12.68 37.41 103.64
N LEU A 797 -11.55 37.75 103.02
CA LEU A 797 -10.99 39.11 103.01
C LEU A 797 -11.84 40.02 102.11
N ASN A 798 -12.95 40.51 102.66
CA ASN A 798 -13.95 41.23 101.90
C ASN A 798 -13.40 42.56 101.35
N GLY A 799 -13.46 42.72 100.03
CA GLY A 799 -12.92 43.89 99.33
C GLY A 799 -11.41 43.89 99.13
N ALA A 800 -10.69 42.81 99.46
CA ALA A 800 -9.28 42.69 99.09
C ALA A 800 -9.11 42.64 97.56
N SER A 801 -8.00 43.18 97.06
CA SER A 801 -7.75 43.28 95.62
C SER A 801 -6.29 43.05 95.27
N LEU A 802 -6.06 42.26 94.21
CA LEU A 802 -4.73 41.87 93.76
C LEU A 802 -4.35 42.67 92.51
N SER A 803 -3.32 43.51 92.62
CA SER A 803 -2.81 44.33 91.53
C SER A 803 -1.45 43.84 91.02
N LEU A 804 -1.38 43.62 89.72
CA LEU A 804 -0.18 43.28 88.96
C LEU A 804 0.45 44.58 88.43
N LEU A 805 1.66 44.89 88.85
CA LEU A 805 2.37 46.14 88.58
C LEU A 805 3.69 45.87 87.84
N ASN A 806 4.30 46.92 87.28
CA ASN A 806 5.60 46.88 86.59
C ASN A 806 5.69 45.77 85.52
N GLN A 807 4.60 45.56 84.79
CA GLN A 807 4.43 44.48 83.80
C GLN A 807 5.40 44.66 82.62
N GLN A 808 6.13 43.61 82.25
CA GLN A 808 7.10 43.61 81.17
C GLN A 808 7.07 42.30 80.36
N VAL A 809 7.38 42.40 79.07
CA VAL A 809 7.49 41.25 78.14
C VAL A 809 8.92 41.21 77.60
N ILE A 810 9.57 40.04 77.63
CA ILE A 810 10.94 39.82 77.12
C ILE A 810 11.06 38.43 76.47
N THR A 811 12.14 38.21 75.72
CA THR A 811 12.53 36.93 75.11
C THR A 811 14.05 36.87 74.91
N ALA A 812 14.58 35.68 74.61
CA ALA A 812 15.90 35.49 74.00
C ALA A 812 15.84 35.05 72.52
N GLN A 813 14.68 34.59 72.03
CA GLN A 813 14.57 33.86 70.74
C GLN A 813 13.36 34.26 69.88
N GLY A 814 12.47 35.11 70.38
CA GLY A 814 11.31 35.63 69.65
C GLY A 814 11.63 36.87 68.80
N ASP A 815 10.88 37.02 67.70
CA ASP A 815 11.07 38.09 66.70
C ASP A 815 10.19 39.32 67.01
N ILE A 816 8.86 39.18 66.83
CA ILE A 816 7.89 40.24 67.11
C ILE A 816 7.13 39.93 68.42
N ALA A 817 7.16 40.86 69.37
CA ALA A 817 6.62 40.66 70.72
C ALA A 817 5.08 40.70 70.79
N PRO A 818 4.44 39.88 71.66
CA PRO A 818 3.00 39.95 71.90
C PRO A 818 2.62 41.25 72.62
N GLY A 819 1.51 41.86 72.20
CA GLY A 819 1.00 43.12 72.73
C GLY A 819 0.50 43.05 74.17
N LEU A 820 1.13 43.82 75.06
CA LEU A 820 0.73 44.01 76.45
C LEU A 820 -0.58 44.81 76.54
N GLN A 821 -1.59 44.26 77.21
CA GLN A 821 -2.96 44.81 77.21
C GLN A 821 -3.21 45.93 78.23
N SER A 822 -2.36 46.06 79.26
CA SER A 822 -2.41 47.13 80.27
C SER A 822 -1.08 47.26 81.00
N VAL A 823 -0.77 48.43 81.58
CA VAL A 823 0.48 48.66 82.33
C VAL A 823 0.35 48.41 83.84
N SER A 824 -0.89 48.35 84.33
CA SER A 824 -1.28 47.97 85.69
C SER A 824 -2.62 47.26 85.60
N CYS A 825 -2.73 46.06 86.18
CA CYS A 825 -3.94 45.23 86.09
C CYS A 825 -4.39 44.83 87.48
N THR A 826 -5.52 45.36 87.92
CA THR A 826 -6.17 45.04 89.19
C THR A 826 -7.21 43.95 88.94
N LEU A 827 -7.03 42.80 89.59
CA LEU A 827 -7.92 41.66 89.43
C LEU A 827 -9.20 41.84 90.24
N VAL A 828 -10.30 41.41 89.65
CA VAL A 828 -11.63 41.34 90.26
C VAL A 828 -12.06 39.88 90.23
N PRO A 829 -12.38 39.24 91.37
CA PRO A 829 -12.86 37.86 91.41
C PRO A 829 -13.97 37.57 90.40
N GLY A 830 -13.91 36.40 89.77
CA GLY A 830 -14.81 35.95 88.72
C GLY A 830 -14.59 36.57 87.33
N ASN A 831 -13.73 37.58 87.16
CA ASN A 831 -13.57 38.32 85.91
C ASN A 831 -12.26 37.97 85.18
N ARG A 832 -12.36 37.49 83.94
CA ARG A 832 -11.22 37.20 83.06
C ARG A 832 -10.58 38.49 82.55
N GLN A 833 -9.33 38.76 82.95
CA GLN A 833 -8.51 39.85 82.45
C GLN A 833 -7.52 39.35 81.40
N ALA A 834 -7.51 39.97 80.23
CA ALA A 834 -6.47 39.71 79.22
C ALA A 834 -5.16 40.39 79.63
N LEU A 835 -4.04 39.71 79.46
CA LEU A 835 -2.70 40.16 79.86
C LEU A 835 -1.85 40.46 78.63
N LEU A 836 -1.69 39.46 77.75
CA LEU A 836 -0.98 39.56 76.48
C LEU A 836 -1.86 39.05 75.33
N GLN A 837 -1.68 39.61 74.15
CA GLN A 837 -2.27 39.12 72.91
C GLN A 837 -1.25 39.18 71.78
N ALA A 838 -1.09 38.09 71.04
CA ALA A 838 -0.34 38.02 69.79
C ALA A 838 -1.31 37.96 68.62
N GLN A 839 -1.11 38.79 67.60
CA GLN A 839 -1.73 38.63 66.28
C GLN A 839 -0.87 37.71 65.38
N ASP A 840 -1.42 37.30 64.23
CA ASP A 840 -0.83 36.48 63.14
C ASP A 840 0.67 36.12 63.25
N ASN A 841 1.55 37.13 63.11
CA ASN A 841 3.01 36.99 63.05
C ASN A 841 3.75 37.38 64.35
N GLU A 842 3.03 37.84 65.38
CA GLU A 842 3.55 38.15 66.70
C GLU A 842 3.67 36.88 67.56
N GLY A 843 4.42 36.97 68.67
CA GLY A 843 4.37 35.95 69.74
C GLY A 843 4.96 34.59 69.40
N LYS A 844 5.65 34.43 68.24
CA LYS A 844 6.41 33.22 67.87
C LYS A 844 7.59 33.00 68.83
N GLY A 845 7.84 31.74 69.19
CA GLY A 845 8.93 31.36 70.11
C GLY A 845 8.55 31.54 71.59
N THR A 846 9.55 31.49 72.47
CA THR A 846 9.39 31.57 73.92
C THR A 846 9.38 33.01 74.42
N TRP A 847 8.35 33.39 75.19
CA TRP A 847 8.13 34.72 75.74
C TRP A 847 7.96 34.66 77.26
N ILE A 848 8.65 35.55 77.97
CA ILE A 848 8.52 35.74 79.41
C ILE A 848 7.71 37.00 79.68
N TYR A 849 6.66 36.85 80.46
CA TYR A 849 5.83 37.91 81.00
C TYR A 849 6.10 38.08 82.49
N ARG A 850 6.78 39.17 82.90
CA ARG A 850 7.29 39.36 84.27
C ARG A 850 6.69 40.57 84.97
N PHE A 851 6.56 40.47 86.30
CA PHE A 851 6.14 41.54 87.19
C PHE A 851 7.37 42.17 87.85
N GLY A 852 7.87 43.25 87.26
CA GLY A 852 9.07 43.96 87.71
C GLY A 852 10.39 43.41 87.17
N ASP A 853 11.48 43.92 87.75
CA ASP A 853 12.88 43.59 87.44
C ASP A 853 13.66 43.19 88.71
N GLY A 854 14.97 42.98 88.60
CA GLY A 854 15.85 42.66 89.73
C GLY A 854 15.92 43.69 90.87
N LYS A 855 15.24 44.84 90.76
CA LYS A 855 15.09 45.85 91.81
C LYS A 855 13.65 45.92 92.34
N THR A 856 12.68 45.85 91.43
CA THR A 856 11.24 46.08 91.70
C THR A 856 10.42 44.81 91.95
N ALA A 857 10.99 43.62 91.72
CA ALA A 857 10.32 42.32 91.91
C ALA A 857 9.59 42.17 93.26
N GLY A 858 10.12 42.75 94.35
CA GLY A 858 9.53 42.67 95.69
C GLY A 858 8.36 43.61 95.95
N GLU A 859 7.99 44.47 94.99
CA GLU A 859 6.92 45.47 95.10
C GLU A 859 5.96 45.42 93.90
N SER A 860 6.11 44.43 93.00
CA SER A 860 5.42 44.39 91.70
C SER A 860 4.14 43.54 91.65
N VAL A 861 3.82 42.83 92.73
CA VAL A 861 2.54 42.13 92.90
C VAL A 861 2.00 42.50 94.27
N ALA A 862 0.89 43.24 94.30
CA ALA A 862 0.38 43.94 95.47
C ALA A 862 -1.02 43.44 95.85
N LEU A 863 -1.19 42.97 97.08
CA LEU A 863 -2.49 42.65 97.68
C LEU A 863 -2.89 43.82 98.59
N GLU A 864 -3.89 44.58 98.15
CA GLU A 864 -4.51 45.62 98.97
C GLU A 864 -5.62 45.00 99.81
N VAL A 865 -5.54 45.16 101.14
CA VAL A 865 -6.57 44.71 102.08
C VAL A 865 -7.17 45.96 102.75
N PRO A 866 -8.45 46.28 102.48
CA PRO A 866 -9.08 47.45 103.08
C PRO A 866 -9.40 47.19 104.57
N ARG A 867 -9.50 48.26 105.35
CA ARG A 867 -9.90 48.24 106.77
C ARG A 867 -11.22 47.50 107.03
N GLY A 868 -12.10 47.42 106.03
CA GLY A 868 -13.38 46.70 106.12
C GLY A 868 -13.30 45.18 105.97
N ALA A 869 -12.12 44.61 105.69
CA ALA A 869 -11.98 43.19 105.35
C ALA A 869 -12.14 42.22 106.53
N ASN A 870 -12.12 42.69 107.78
CA ASN A 870 -12.21 41.90 109.02
C ASN A 870 -11.21 40.72 109.06
N SER A 871 -9.92 41.01 108.83
CA SER A 871 -8.87 40.00 108.79
C SER A 871 -8.58 39.35 110.14
N GLU A 872 -8.51 38.02 110.14
CA GLU A 872 -8.17 37.17 111.30
C GLU A 872 -6.72 36.67 111.21
N ALA A 873 -6.20 36.10 112.32
CA ALA A 873 -4.83 35.60 112.42
C ALA A 873 -4.66 34.20 111.82
N ILE A 874 -5.10 34.02 110.57
CA ILE A 874 -5.18 32.74 109.85
C ILE A 874 -4.52 32.84 108.46
N THR A 875 -4.35 31.69 107.80
CA THR A 875 -3.96 31.62 106.39
C THR A 875 -5.14 32.03 105.50
N TYR A 876 -4.88 32.82 104.45
CA TYR A 876 -5.81 33.09 103.36
C TYR A 876 -5.17 32.73 102.02
N SER A 877 -5.93 32.13 101.10
CA SER A 877 -5.51 31.77 99.75
C SER A 877 -6.56 32.13 98.71
N SER A 878 -6.19 32.05 97.42
CA SER A 878 -7.08 32.26 96.26
C SER A 878 -6.55 31.43 95.09
N THR A 879 -7.40 31.12 94.12
CA THR A 879 -7.05 30.52 92.81
C THR A 879 -7.63 31.37 91.67
#